data_AF-A0AAE3G301-F1
#
_entry.id   AF-A0AAE3G301-F1
#
_cell.length_a   1.000
_cell.length_b   1.000
_cell.length_c   1.000
_cell.angle_alpha   90.00
_cell.angle_beta   90.00
_cell.angle_gamma   90.00
#
_symmetry.space_group_name_H-M   'P 1'
#
loop_
_entity.id
_entity.type
_entity.pdbx_description
1 polymer ?
#
loop_
_entity_poly.entity_id
_entity_poly.type
_entity_poly.pdbx_seq_one_letter_code
_entity_poly.pdbx_strand_id
1 'polypeptide(L)'
;MRYRIPFDPRDFDRVILTETLPYECPFIFSNDFFYARLRKELAGKTDALTKEFLQSGDLPYTVPYSYEASLGGGRFRTLSVLHPQTQLDVREFYKRYFSMIIDRCGISPVSIRRPARIASAFYEKELLKTNDEIKSDEVEAQPEDVHRTHRRFSSSFFVYKSFARLFEFYNSSDFLNLEKRYERFTSFDISKCFYNIYSHSIAWAVKSRSFAKVNTRATSFENDFDKLMQKGNFSETNGIVVGPEVSRIFAEIILQDIDMRVAHRLRQRKLYHRQQYEIRRYIDDYFLFTNDEHTENVVIQTHETVLADYKLFLNREKLKKTTRPFSTPISAAKHELLDLLEGVFADLFVSGELAKHGGHDYSPNRSYARHRQGSVHVREYFDWSWTPRKLLDRYKATVKAYDIRYEDVSGFFLGIIRHRLLQAFTRLCCAMDRDVEYNSLNRLIGFIVEVVFFVVMTDVRVRPVDIAAQILVLLKEALADYDPPLIQIFEEAVQIDFARSFLSGGEESVATLHPLEFCSLLVTVSNVTPNWKVDPSTLLEFWQAVSSRQAPVNETRKFPYFEAVSIVYFCKYDPDYDRVREEVANSLVTALSEPHPRFHASLTLALFDFMSCPFLAESQKRQIASEAWKSTFMVPSAKGNKVSEFITFTSSKTWFVDWESEINVRRALFKKELRASY
;
A
#
# COMPACT_ATOMS: atom_id res chain seq x y z
N MET A 1 22.49 -12.29 2.60
CA MET A 1 22.66 -12.65 1.16
C MET A 1 21.34 -12.46 0.41
N ARG A 2 21.25 -11.51 -0.54
CA ARG A 2 20.01 -11.24 -1.33
C ARG A 2 19.84 -12.31 -2.42
N TYR A 3 18.71 -13.02 -2.42
CA TYR A 3 18.41 -14.03 -3.43
C TYR A 3 17.76 -13.38 -4.66
N ARG A 4 18.27 -13.70 -5.85
CA ARG A 4 17.75 -13.20 -7.13
C ARG A 4 16.70 -14.18 -7.68
N ILE A 5 15.47 -13.71 -7.83
CA ILE A 5 14.38 -14.50 -8.43
C ILE A 5 14.09 -13.94 -9.83
N PRO A 6 14.30 -14.71 -10.92
CA PRO A 6 14.02 -14.24 -12.27
C PRO A 6 12.51 -14.20 -12.57
N PHE A 7 12.11 -13.28 -13.44
CA PHE A 7 10.79 -13.22 -14.06
C PHE A 7 10.89 -13.44 -15.57
N ASP A 8 9.81 -13.93 -16.18
CA ASP A 8 9.66 -13.86 -17.63
C ASP A 8 9.35 -12.40 -18.01
N PRO A 9 10.23 -11.72 -18.79
CA PRO A 9 9.98 -10.36 -19.25
C PRO A 9 8.78 -10.23 -20.21
N ARG A 10 8.28 -11.36 -20.75
CA ARG A 10 7.12 -11.40 -21.65
C ARG A 10 5.82 -11.70 -20.94
N ASP A 11 5.84 -11.87 -19.62
CA ASP A 11 4.65 -12.01 -18.80
C ASP A 11 4.01 -10.63 -18.55
N PHE A 12 3.19 -10.19 -19.51
CA PHE A 12 2.46 -8.92 -19.42
C PHE A 12 1.31 -8.96 -18.42
N ASP A 13 0.82 -10.13 -18.00
CA ASP A 13 -0.22 -10.21 -16.96
C ASP A 13 0.26 -9.61 -15.63
N ARG A 14 1.58 -9.56 -15.39
CA ARG A 14 2.19 -8.87 -14.23
C ARG A 14 1.85 -7.39 -14.12
N VAL A 15 1.45 -6.74 -15.23
CA VAL A 15 0.99 -5.34 -15.23
C VAL A 15 -0.17 -5.16 -14.25
N ILE A 16 -1.08 -6.13 -14.17
CA ILE A 16 -2.23 -6.10 -13.28
C ILE A 16 -1.81 -6.20 -11.81
N LEU A 17 -0.67 -6.82 -11.49
CA LEU A 17 -0.19 -6.93 -10.12
C LEU A 17 0.42 -5.63 -9.59
N THR A 18 0.92 -4.76 -10.47
CA THR A 18 1.86 -3.70 -10.06
C THR A 18 1.57 -2.33 -10.64
N GLU A 19 0.84 -2.24 -11.76
CA GLU A 19 0.64 -0.98 -12.48
C GLU A 19 -0.79 -0.43 -12.35
N THR A 20 -1.75 -1.28 -11.93
CA THR A 20 -3.19 -0.97 -11.96
C THR A 20 -3.80 -0.68 -10.59
N LEU A 21 -3.07 -0.93 -9.50
CA LEU A 21 -3.53 -0.73 -8.13
C LEU A 21 -2.78 0.40 -7.42
N PRO A 22 -3.44 1.18 -6.55
CA PRO A 22 -2.77 2.02 -5.56
C PRO A 22 -2.00 1.16 -4.54
N TYR A 23 -0.98 1.75 -3.90
CA TYR A 23 -0.27 1.09 -2.80
C TYR A 23 -1.15 1.00 -1.54
N GLU A 24 -1.91 2.05 -1.27
CA GLU A 24 -2.74 2.21 -0.08
C GLU A 24 -4.07 1.46 -0.20
N CYS A 25 -4.04 0.16 -0.45
CA CYS A 25 -5.22 -0.71 -0.35
C CYS A 25 -5.17 -1.52 0.97
N PRO A 26 -6.29 -2.03 1.52
CA PRO A 26 -6.23 -3.00 2.61
C PRO A 26 -5.35 -4.19 2.21
N PHE A 27 -4.54 -4.73 3.12
CA PHE A 27 -3.59 -5.79 2.76
C PHE A 27 -4.25 -7.11 2.33
N ILE A 28 -5.52 -7.32 2.71
CA ILE A 28 -6.32 -8.47 2.27
C ILE A 28 -6.75 -8.37 0.80
N PHE A 29 -6.71 -7.17 0.21
CA PHE A 29 -7.06 -6.95 -1.18
C PHE A 29 -5.80 -7.04 -2.06
N SER A 30 -5.86 -7.90 -3.08
CA SER A 30 -4.76 -8.07 -4.04
C SER A 30 -5.24 -8.65 -5.37
N ASN A 31 -4.59 -8.26 -6.46
CA ASN A 31 -4.80 -8.86 -7.77
C ASN A 31 -4.12 -10.23 -7.97
N ASP A 32 -3.59 -10.87 -6.92
CA ASP A 32 -2.81 -12.11 -7.05
C ASP A 32 -3.59 -13.26 -7.65
N PHE A 33 -4.79 -13.53 -7.13
CA PHE A 33 -5.59 -14.62 -7.66
C PHE A 33 -6.22 -14.25 -9.00
N PHE A 34 -6.57 -12.98 -9.21
CA PHE A 34 -6.98 -12.48 -10.52
C PHE A 34 -5.89 -12.72 -11.59
N TYR A 35 -4.64 -12.36 -11.31
CA TYR A 35 -3.49 -12.66 -12.16
C TYR A 35 -3.29 -14.17 -12.37
N ALA A 36 -3.35 -14.97 -11.30
CA ALA A 36 -3.15 -16.42 -11.40
C ALA A 36 -4.20 -17.08 -12.30
N ARG A 37 -5.42 -16.55 -12.31
CA ARG A 37 -6.50 -17.00 -13.21
C ARG A 37 -6.23 -16.65 -14.65
N LEU A 38 -5.83 -15.41 -14.95
CA LEU A 38 -5.49 -15.00 -16.32
C LEU A 38 -4.38 -15.88 -16.91
N ARG A 39 -3.39 -16.27 -16.09
CA ARG A 39 -2.35 -17.22 -16.50
C ARG A 39 -2.88 -18.65 -16.76
N LYS A 40 -3.88 -19.10 -15.99
CA LYS A 40 -4.53 -20.40 -16.22
C LYS A 40 -5.49 -20.37 -17.42
N GLU A 41 -6.08 -19.21 -17.74
CA GLU A 41 -6.91 -19.03 -18.95
C GLU A 41 -6.13 -19.22 -20.25
N LEU A 42 -4.85 -18.82 -20.28
CA LEU A 42 -3.93 -19.09 -21.40
C LEU A 42 -3.70 -20.60 -21.64
N ALA A 43 -4.05 -21.47 -20.68
CA ALA A 43 -3.98 -22.93 -20.81
C ALA A 43 -5.29 -23.58 -21.32
N GLY A 44 -6.26 -22.80 -21.82
CA GLY A 44 -7.43 -23.32 -22.55
C GLY A 44 -8.64 -23.69 -21.69
N LYS A 45 -8.64 -23.42 -20.38
CA LYS A 45 -9.82 -23.52 -19.51
C LYS A 45 -10.44 -22.13 -19.32
N THR A 46 -11.08 -21.61 -20.35
CA THR A 46 -11.82 -20.34 -20.25
C THR A 46 -13.17 -20.53 -19.61
N ASP A 47 -13.47 -19.72 -18.60
CA ASP A 47 -14.85 -19.53 -18.15
C ASP A 47 -15.54 -18.48 -19.03
N ALA A 48 -16.45 -18.96 -19.88
CA ALA A 48 -17.20 -18.11 -20.80
C ALA A 48 -18.07 -17.09 -20.07
N LEU A 49 -18.52 -17.40 -18.84
CA LEU A 49 -19.43 -16.55 -18.07
C LEU A 49 -18.74 -15.36 -17.41
N THR A 50 -17.54 -15.55 -16.85
CA THR A 50 -16.70 -14.45 -16.36
C THR A 50 -16.35 -13.49 -17.50
N LYS A 51 -16.01 -14.02 -18.68
CA LYS A 51 -15.78 -13.20 -19.88
C LYS A 51 -17.08 -12.52 -20.34
N GLU A 52 -18.21 -13.21 -20.26
CA GLU A 52 -19.51 -12.60 -20.55
C GLU A 52 -19.78 -11.43 -19.59
N PHE A 53 -19.42 -11.52 -18.32
CA PHE A 53 -19.65 -10.42 -17.38
C PHE A 53 -18.64 -9.26 -17.55
N LEU A 54 -17.34 -9.57 -17.60
CA LEU A 54 -16.25 -8.58 -17.65
C LEU A 54 -16.00 -8.01 -19.06
N GLN A 55 -16.05 -8.87 -20.09
CA GLN A 55 -15.57 -8.61 -21.45
C GLN A 55 -16.69 -8.58 -22.51
N SER A 56 -17.97 -8.89 -22.21
CA SER A 56 -19.01 -8.86 -23.25
C SER A 56 -19.40 -7.44 -23.65
N GLY A 57 -19.10 -7.12 -24.92
CA GLY A 57 -19.27 -5.78 -25.48
C GLY A 57 -18.24 -4.82 -24.89
N ASP A 58 -17.46 -4.15 -25.73
CA ASP A 58 -16.56 -3.10 -25.30
C ASP A 58 -17.33 -2.11 -24.42
N LEU A 59 -17.13 -2.19 -23.09
CA LEU A 59 -17.74 -1.23 -22.17
C LEU A 59 -17.31 0.16 -22.65
N PRO A 60 -18.23 1.08 -22.92
CA PRO A 60 -17.86 2.39 -23.45
C PRO A 60 -16.98 3.15 -22.44
N TYR A 61 -17.20 2.88 -21.16
CA TYR A 61 -16.42 3.39 -20.04
C TYR A 61 -16.56 2.47 -18.82
N THR A 62 -15.73 2.73 -17.83
CA THR A 62 -15.82 2.14 -16.50
C THR A 62 -15.66 3.23 -15.45
N VAL A 63 -16.15 2.98 -14.25
CA VAL A 63 -16.03 3.87 -13.11
C VAL A 63 -15.07 3.23 -12.10
N PRO A 64 -13.95 3.89 -11.77
CA PRO A 64 -13.01 3.36 -10.78
C PRO A 64 -13.63 3.39 -9.38
N TYR A 65 -13.13 2.55 -8.49
CA TYR A 65 -13.55 2.54 -7.09
C TYR A 65 -12.67 3.51 -6.31
N SER A 66 -13.23 4.66 -5.99
CA SER A 66 -12.54 5.68 -5.21
C SER A 66 -12.81 5.58 -3.72
N TYR A 67 -11.76 5.84 -2.94
CA TYR A 67 -11.74 5.77 -1.49
C TYR A 67 -10.72 6.78 -0.95
N GLU A 68 -10.83 7.10 0.34
CA GLU A 68 -9.96 8.07 0.99
C GLU A 68 -8.89 7.38 1.82
N ALA A 69 -7.65 7.87 1.71
CA ALA A 69 -6.54 7.49 2.58
C ALA A 69 -6.05 8.72 3.35
N SER A 70 -5.71 8.53 4.62
CA SER A 70 -5.25 9.63 5.47
C SER A 70 -3.93 10.23 4.96
N LEU A 71 -3.82 11.56 5.06
CA LEU A 71 -2.58 12.34 4.87
C LEU A 71 -2.04 12.89 6.20
N GLY A 72 -2.71 12.59 7.32
CA GLY A 72 -2.42 13.18 8.63
C GLY A 72 -2.97 14.61 8.79
N GLY A 73 -3.07 15.05 10.03
CA GLY A 73 -3.67 16.34 10.40
C GLY A 73 -5.10 16.54 9.89
N GLY A 74 -5.93 15.50 9.90
CA GLY A 74 -7.33 15.54 9.45
C GLY A 74 -7.54 15.68 7.94
N ARG A 75 -6.49 15.61 7.13
CA ARG A 75 -6.57 15.69 5.66
C ARG A 75 -6.58 14.29 5.05
N PHE A 76 -7.27 14.17 3.92
CA PHE A 76 -7.38 12.94 3.16
C PHE A 76 -6.96 13.16 1.71
N ARG A 77 -6.53 12.09 1.05
CA ARG A 77 -6.40 12.03 -0.41
C ARG A 77 -7.35 10.97 -0.94
N THR A 78 -7.95 11.29 -2.07
CA THR A 78 -8.69 10.31 -2.87
C THR A 78 -7.72 9.48 -3.69
N LEU A 79 -7.89 8.16 -3.64
CA LEU A 79 -7.21 7.16 -4.46
C LEU A 79 -8.27 6.28 -5.09
N SER A 80 -7.95 5.64 -6.21
CA SER A 80 -8.91 4.75 -6.85
C SER A 80 -8.31 3.47 -7.42
N VAL A 81 -9.05 2.38 -7.27
CA VAL A 81 -8.79 1.11 -7.94
C VAL A 81 -9.49 1.11 -9.30
N LEU A 82 -8.73 0.83 -10.37
CA LEU A 82 -9.30 0.68 -11.71
C LEU A 82 -10.26 -0.50 -11.79
N HIS A 83 -11.31 -0.36 -12.60
CA HIS A 83 -12.23 -1.46 -12.90
C HIS A 83 -11.49 -2.67 -13.49
N PRO A 84 -11.82 -3.93 -13.10
CA PRO A 84 -11.11 -5.13 -13.61
C PRO A 84 -10.95 -5.19 -15.14
N GLN A 85 -11.98 -4.80 -15.91
CA GLN A 85 -11.87 -4.70 -17.37
C GLN A 85 -10.82 -3.68 -17.82
N THR A 86 -10.78 -2.49 -17.21
CA THR A 86 -9.77 -1.47 -17.52
C THR A 86 -8.37 -1.94 -17.15
N GLN A 87 -8.23 -2.76 -16.10
CA GLN A 87 -6.94 -3.38 -15.78
C GLN A 87 -6.46 -4.32 -16.89
N LEU A 88 -7.37 -5.06 -17.54
CA LEU A 88 -7.07 -5.87 -18.73
C LEU A 88 -6.73 -4.99 -19.95
N ASP A 89 -7.43 -3.86 -20.13
CA ASP A 89 -7.12 -2.91 -21.19
C ASP A 89 -5.71 -2.30 -21.01
N VAL A 90 -5.33 -1.99 -19.77
CA VAL A 90 -3.96 -1.53 -19.43
C VAL A 90 -2.93 -2.61 -19.76
N ARG A 91 -3.20 -3.89 -19.45
CA ARG A 91 -2.34 -5.01 -19.84
C ARG A 91 -2.12 -5.04 -21.35
N GLU A 92 -3.19 -4.99 -22.15
CA GLU A 92 -3.07 -5.01 -23.61
C GLU A 92 -2.33 -3.79 -24.16
N PHE A 93 -2.55 -2.61 -23.55
CA PHE A 93 -1.83 -1.40 -23.89
C PHE A 93 -0.32 -1.55 -23.66
N TYR A 94 0.09 -2.06 -22.48
CA TYR A 94 1.51 -2.31 -22.17
C TYR A 94 2.11 -3.33 -23.13
N LYS A 95 1.40 -4.42 -23.43
CA LYS A 95 1.83 -5.43 -24.40
C LYS A 95 2.13 -4.83 -25.77
N ARG A 96 1.31 -3.87 -26.21
CA ARG A 96 1.47 -3.18 -27.49
C ARG A 96 2.55 -2.09 -27.48
N TYR A 97 2.71 -1.36 -26.38
CA TYR A 97 3.42 -0.09 -26.36
C TYR A 97 4.56 0.04 -25.33
N PHE A 98 4.97 -1.03 -24.64
CA PHE A 98 6.01 -0.94 -23.61
C PHE A 98 7.31 -0.23 -24.08
N SER A 99 7.76 -0.46 -25.31
CA SER A 99 8.95 0.21 -25.86
C SER A 99 8.72 1.71 -26.00
N MET A 100 7.56 2.12 -26.51
CA MET A 100 7.21 3.52 -26.64
C MET A 100 7.07 4.22 -25.29
N ILE A 101 6.56 3.52 -24.27
CA ILE A 101 6.52 4.03 -22.89
C ILE A 101 7.95 4.33 -22.41
N ILE A 102 8.88 3.39 -22.55
CA ILE A 102 10.28 3.56 -22.14
C ILE A 102 10.93 4.74 -22.89
N ASP A 103 10.75 4.80 -24.21
CA ASP A 103 11.34 5.84 -25.05
C ASP A 103 10.82 7.23 -24.67
N ARG A 104 9.50 7.37 -24.48
CA ARG A 104 8.86 8.66 -24.15
C ARG A 104 9.12 9.10 -22.72
N CYS A 105 9.25 8.16 -21.78
CA CYS A 105 9.76 8.42 -20.44
C CYS A 105 11.30 8.55 -20.39
N GLY A 106 12.00 8.58 -21.52
CA GLY A 106 13.46 8.65 -21.59
C GLY A 106 14.03 10.03 -21.93
N ILE A 107 13.21 10.99 -22.34
CA ILE A 107 13.64 12.21 -23.04
C ILE A 107 14.19 13.31 -22.12
N SER A 108 13.64 13.45 -20.90
CA SER A 108 14.02 14.52 -19.97
C SER A 108 15.31 14.19 -19.20
N PRO A 109 16.31 15.08 -19.10
CA PRO A 109 17.50 14.82 -18.30
C PRO A 109 17.29 15.04 -16.79
N VAL A 110 16.15 15.60 -16.37
CA VAL A 110 15.91 16.03 -14.98
C VAL A 110 15.06 15.05 -14.17
N SER A 111 14.26 14.20 -14.83
CA SER A 111 13.44 13.19 -14.15
C SER A 111 14.31 12.13 -13.48
N ILE A 112 14.11 11.95 -12.17
CA ILE A 112 14.81 10.97 -11.33
C ILE A 112 13.96 9.77 -10.92
N ARG A 113 12.76 9.65 -11.49
CA ARG A 113 11.93 8.45 -11.36
C ARG A 113 11.16 8.25 -12.66
N ARG A 114 11.62 7.31 -13.48
CA ARG A 114 10.99 6.99 -14.77
C ARG A 114 11.23 5.55 -15.20
N PRO A 115 10.31 4.93 -15.96
CA PRO A 115 10.55 3.63 -16.59
C PRO A 115 11.84 3.63 -17.42
N ALA A 116 12.70 2.65 -17.18
CA ALA A 116 13.98 2.52 -17.90
C ALA A 116 14.06 1.24 -18.75
N ARG A 117 13.47 0.14 -18.26
CA ARG A 117 13.45 -1.17 -18.92
C ARG A 117 12.43 -2.08 -18.24
N ILE A 118 12.08 -3.19 -18.88
CA ILE A 118 11.26 -4.24 -18.27
C ILE A 118 12.04 -4.90 -17.11
N ALA A 119 11.35 -5.16 -16.00
CA ALA A 119 11.87 -5.87 -14.85
C ALA A 119 12.00 -7.38 -15.13
N SER A 120 13.24 -7.88 -15.09
CA SER A 120 13.61 -9.28 -15.38
C SER A 120 13.89 -10.13 -14.14
N ALA A 121 14.02 -9.51 -12.97
CA ALA A 121 14.24 -10.21 -11.71
C ALA A 121 13.90 -9.31 -10.52
N PHE A 122 13.60 -9.92 -9.37
CA PHE A 122 13.50 -9.26 -8.07
C PHE A 122 14.52 -9.82 -7.08
N TYR A 123 14.85 -9.01 -6.07
CA TYR A 123 15.75 -9.37 -4.97
C TYR A 123 14.97 -9.48 -3.67
N GLU A 124 14.86 -10.70 -3.16
CA GLU A 124 14.20 -10.93 -1.88
C GLU A 124 15.05 -10.41 -0.72
N LYS A 125 14.43 -9.65 0.18
CA LYS A 125 15.08 -9.22 1.44
C LYS A 125 15.17 -10.43 2.38
N GLU A 126 16.27 -10.49 3.13
CA GLU A 126 16.57 -11.57 4.10
C GLU A 126 15.47 -11.77 5.16
N LEU A 127 14.62 -10.76 5.39
CA LEU A 127 13.52 -10.73 6.36
C LEU A 127 12.43 -11.79 6.12
N LEU A 128 12.34 -12.36 4.92
CA LEU A 128 11.38 -13.41 4.57
C LEU A 128 11.95 -14.83 4.76
N LYS A 129 13.26 -14.99 5.03
CA LYS A 129 13.88 -16.31 5.12
C LYS A 129 13.63 -17.05 6.43
N THR A 130 13.31 -16.35 7.52
CA THR A 130 13.52 -16.92 8.86
C THR A 130 12.54 -18.00 9.30
N ASN A 131 11.42 -18.24 8.60
CA ASN A 131 10.42 -19.24 9.02
C ASN A 131 10.04 -20.32 7.99
N ASP A 132 10.43 -20.21 6.72
CA ASP A 132 10.10 -21.23 5.69
C ASP A 132 10.96 -22.52 5.78
N GLU A 133 11.91 -22.60 6.72
CA GLU A 133 12.75 -23.78 6.98
C GLU A 133 12.27 -24.64 8.17
N ILE A 134 11.09 -24.37 8.74
CA ILE A 134 10.47 -25.28 9.71
C ILE A 134 9.79 -26.41 8.93
N LYS A 135 10.50 -27.54 8.91
CA LYS A 135 10.16 -28.85 8.37
C LYS A 135 8.68 -29.24 8.48
N SER A 136 8.07 -29.62 7.37
CA SER A 136 7.13 -30.74 7.34
C SER A 136 7.83 -31.95 6.72
N ASP A 137 8.41 -32.79 7.57
CA ASP A 137 8.78 -34.17 7.22
C ASP A 137 7.46 -34.95 7.06
N GLU A 138 6.85 -34.96 5.87
CA GLU A 138 5.78 -35.91 5.54
C GLU A 138 5.78 -36.28 4.04
N VAL A 139 6.19 -37.53 3.82
CA VAL A 139 5.98 -38.48 2.71
C VAL A 139 5.47 -37.94 1.37
N GLU A 140 6.25 -38.27 0.33
CA GLU A 140 5.91 -38.21 -1.09
C GLU A 140 4.48 -38.72 -1.38
N ALA A 141 3.55 -37.78 -1.56
CA ALA A 141 2.27 -38.01 -2.22
C ALA A 141 2.15 -37.05 -3.42
N GLN A 142 1.48 -37.52 -4.46
CA GLN A 142 1.53 -37.00 -5.82
C GLN A 142 1.24 -35.48 -5.95
N PRO A 143 1.93 -34.77 -6.87
CA PRO A 143 1.96 -33.31 -6.90
C PRO A 143 0.74 -32.73 -7.62
N GLU A 144 -0.32 -32.39 -6.87
CA GLU A 144 -1.35 -31.47 -7.36
C GLU A 144 -1.01 -30.02 -6.95
N ASP A 145 -0.53 -29.27 -7.94
CA ASP A 145 0.08 -27.93 -7.88
C ASP A 145 -0.92 -26.82 -7.50
N VAL A 146 -1.24 -26.68 -6.21
CA VAL A 146 -1.85 -25.45 -5.65
C VAL A 146 -0.86 -24.69 -4.76
N HIS A 147 0.02 -25.40 -4.04
CA HIS A 147 0.96 -24.78 -3.10
C HIS A 147 2.27 -24.27 -3.73
N ARG A 148 2.59 -24.61 -4.99
CA ARG A 148 3.76 -24.04 -5.71
C ARG A 148 3.53 -22.65 -6.29
N THR A 149 2.28 -22.18 -6.38
CA THR A 149 1.92 -20.89 -7.00
C THR A 149 2.23 -19.66 -6.14
N HIS A 150 2.83 -19.86 -4.97
CA HIS A 150 2.99 -18.85 -3.92
C HIS A 150 4.40 -18.26 -3.81
N ARG A 151 5.37 -18.74 -4.60
CA ARG A 151 6.66 -18.06 -4.77
C ARG A 151 6.57 -17.11 -5.97
N ARG A 152 6.54 -15.79 -5.78
CA ARG A 152 6.95 -14.69 -6.71
C ARG A 152 6.38 -13.34 -6.26
N PHE A 153 7.05 -12.65 -5.34
CA PHE A 153 6.67 -11.29 -4.96
C PHE A 153 7.10 -10.30 -6.05
N SER A 154 6.14 -9.80 -6.84
CA SER A 154 6.38 -8.98 -8.03
C SER A 154 6.87 -7.58 -7.66
N SER A 155 8.10 -7.24 -8.06
CA SER A 155 8.51 -5.87 -8.33
C SER A 155 7.66 -5.27 -9.46
N SER A 156 7.57 -3.93 -9.54
CA SER A 156 6.93 -3.22 -10.68
C SER A 156 7.31 -3.82 -12.04
N PHE A 157 6.40 -3.71 -13.00
CA PHE A 157 6.61 -4.18 -14.37
C PHE A 157 7.85 -3.53 -15.00
N PHE A 158 8.06 -2.25 -14.74
CA PHE A 158 9.27 -1.54 -15.14
C PHE A 158 10.29 -1.42 -14.00
N VAL A 159 11.56 -1.36 -14.37
CA VAL A 159 12.63 -0.87 -13.51
C VAL A 159 12.68 0.65 -13.65
N TYR A 160 12.61 1.35 -12.52
CA TYR A 160 12.69 2.80 -12.50
C TYR A 160 14.14 3.27 -12.36
N LYS A 161 14.49 4.32 -13.11
CA LYS A 161 15.83 4.94 -13.05
C LYS A 161 15.96 5.86 -11.83
N SER A 162 17.17 5.92 -11.29
CA SER A 162 17.65 6.72 -10.16
C SER A 162 17.05 6.36 -8.80
N PHE A 163 15.84 6.81 -8.45
CA PHE A 163 15.29 6.63 -7.10
C PHE A 163 13.85 6.13 -7.15
N ALA A 164 13.56 5.06 -6.40
CA ALA A 164 12.20 4.53 -6.31
C ALA A 164 11.35 5.40 -5.38
N ARG A 165 11.98 5.94 -4.33
CA ARG A 165 11.35 6.76 -3.29
C ARG A 165 12.09 8.07 -3.11
N LEU A 166 11.36 9.14 -2.81
CA LEU A 166 11.93 10.48 -2.69
C LEU A 166 13.01 10.59 -1.59
N PHE A 167 12.85 9.91 -0.45
CA PHE A 167 13.86 9.95 0.61
C PHE A 167 15.20 9.34 0.18
N GLU A 168 15.20 8.41 -0.79
CA GLU A 168 16.43 7.83 -1.32
C GLU A 168 17.25 8.88 -2.07
N PHE A 169 16.58 9.84 -2.72
CA PHE A 169 17.23 10.98 -3.36
C PHE A 169 17.89 11.90 -2.32
N TYR A 170 17.16 12.31 -1.28
CA TYR A 170 17.73 13.14 -0.21
C TYR A 170 18.94 12.51 0.49
N ASN A 171 18.94 11.18 0.63
CA ASN A 171 20.05 10.43 1.23
C ASN A 171 21.13 10.00 0.23
N SER A 172 21.05 10.45 -1.03
CA SER A 172 21.97 10.03 -2.08
C SER A 172 23.25 10.86 -2.13
N SER A 173 24.30 10.29 -2.70
CA SER A 173 25.51 11.03 -3.05
C SER A 173 25.26 12.11 -4.10
N ASP A 174 24.23 11.97 -4.95
CA ASP A 174 23.82 13.01 -5.90
C ASP A 174 23.36 14.27 -5.18
N PHE A 175 22.50 14.14 -4.16
CA PHE A 175 22.05 15.28 -3.34
C PHE A 175 23.22 15.95 -2.61
N LEU A 176 24.12 15.18 -2.00
CA LEU A 176 25.34 15.72 -1.37
C LEU A 176 26.25 16.45 -2.37
N ASN A 177 26.36 15.96 -3.61
CA ASN A 177 27.16 16.62 -4.64
C ASN A 177 26.50 17.92 -5.14
N LEU A 178 25.16 17.94 -5.24
CA LEU A 178 24.41 19.15 -5.53
C LEU A 178 24.59 20.18 -4.41
N GLU A 179 24.53 19.74 -3.15
CA GLU A 179 24.83 20.56 -1.98
C GLU A 179 26.27 21.07 -1.99
N LYS A 180 27.27 20.35 -2.47
CA LYS A 180 28.63 20.89 -2.61
C LYS A 180 28.75 21.96 -3.69
N ARG A 181 27.95 21.89 -4.75
CA ARG A 181 28.06 22.74 -5.96
C ARG A 181 27.19 24.00 -5.92
N TYR A 182 26.02 23.93 -5.30
CA TYR A 182 25.05 25.02 -5.26
C TYR A 182 24.73 25.50 -3.84
N GLU A 183 24.72 26.80 -3.59
CA GLU A 183 24.48 27.43 -2.27
C GLU A 183 23.00 27.53 -1.92
N ARG A 184 22.13 27.52 -2.94
CA ARG A 184 20.68 27.66 -2.81
C ARG A 184 19.97 26.42 -3.35
N PHE A 185 18.95 26.00 -2.63
CA PHE A 185 18.05 24.89 -2.94
C PHE A 185 16.61 25.37 -2.82
N THR A 186 15.81 25.15 -3.86
CA THR A 186 14.39 25.46 -3.85
C THR A 186 13.57 24.26 -4.30
N SER A 187 12.66 23.82 -3.44
CA SER A 187 11.68 22.78 -3.77
C SER A 187 10.32 23.40 -4.11
N PHE A 188 9.68 22.93 -5.17
CA PHE A 188 8.32 23.34 -5.56
C PHE A 188 7.57 22.17 -6.22
N ASP A 189 6.25 22.11 -6.04
CA ASP A 189 5.38 21.06 -6.61
C ASP A 189 4.29 21.63 -7.53
N ILE A 190 3.69 20.75 -8.32
CA ILE A 190 2.53 21.08 -9.17
C ILE A 190 1.25 20.93 -8.34
N SER A 191 0.43 21.97 -8.29
CA SER A 191 -0.83 21.96 -7.55
C SER A 191 -1.83 20.97 -8.18
N LYS A 192 -2.30 20.02 -7.35
CA LYS A 192 -3.31 19.01 -7.71
C LYS A 192 -3.02 18.34 -9.06
N CYS A 193 -1.76 17.95 -9.30
CA CYS A 193 -1.25 17.52 -10.61
C CYS A 193 -2.20 16.54 -11.32
N PHE A 194 -2.49 15.39 -10.71
CA PHE A 194 -3.31 14.33 -11.32
C PHE A 194 -4.76 14.76 -11.61
N TYR A 195 -5.34 15.64 -10.79
CA TYR A 195 -6.70 16.16 -10.99
C TYR A 195 -6.77 17.21 -12.12
N ASN A 196 -5.66 17.91 -12.38
CA ASN A 196 -5.58 18.97 -13.38
C ASN A 196 -5.05 18.51 -14.74
N ILE A 197 -4.50 17.28 -14.84
CA ILE A 197 -4.04 16.74 -16.12
C ILE A 197 -5.23 16.62 -17.07
N TYR A 198 -5.16 17.33 -18.19
CA TYR A 198 -6.07 17.15 -19.30
C TYR A 198 -5.60 15.98 -20.16
N SER A 199 -6.38 14.91 -20.25
CA SER A 199 -6.02 13.66 -20.94
C SER A 199 -5.45 13.88 -22.35
N HIS A 200 -6.09 14.68 -23.19
CA HIS A 200 -5.61 15.02 -24.54
C HIS A 200 -4.25 15.74 -24.59
N SER A 201 -3.72 16.24 -23.46
CA SER A 201 -2.40 16.87 -23.41
C SER A 201 -1.26 15.89 -23.69
N ILE A 202 -1.50 14.57 -23.56
CA ILE A 202 -0.55 13.53 -24.00
C ILE A 202 -0.22 13.67 -25.49
N ALA A 203 -1.20 14.01 -26.32
CA ALA A 203 -0.98 14.20 -27.75
C ALA A 203 -0.13 15.46 -28.03
N TRP A 204 -0.27 16.50 -27.20
CA TRP A 204 0.55 17.71 -27.29
C TRP A 204 2.02 17.42 -26.97
N ALA A 205 2.26 16.54 -25.99
CA ALA A 205 3.59 16.10 -25.59
C ALA A 205 4.26 15.19 -26.62
N VAL A 206 3.51 14.31 -27.30
CA VAL A 206 4.08 13.33 -28.23
C VAL A 206 4.29 13.86 -29.65
N LYS A 207 3.34 14.65 -30.19
CA LYS A 207 3.33 15.04 -31.63
C LYS A 207 3.27 16.53 -31.90
N SER A 208 3.28 17.38 -30.87
CA SER A 208 2.96 18.83 -30.91
C SER A 208 1.47 19.15 -31.12
N ARG A 209 1.03 20.29 -30.57
CA ARG A 209 -0.39 20.69 -30.48
C ARG A 209 -1.08 20.91 -31.84
N SER A 210 -0.35 21.38 -32.84
CA SER A 210 -0.86 21.62 -34.20
C SER A 210 -1.13 20.31 -34.95
N PHE A 211 -0.23 19.34 -34.83
CA PHE A 211 -0.40 18.01 -35.45
C PHE A 211 -1.51 17.19 -34.77
N ALA A 212 -1.63 17.30 -33.45
CA ALA A 212 -2.65 16.61 -32.67
C ALA A 212 -4.10 16.99 -33.07
N LYS A 213 -4.33 18.26 -33.45
CA LYS A 213 -5.66 18.73 -33.88
C LYS A 213 -6.13 18.16 -35.22
N VAL A 214 -5.22 17.73 -36.09
CA VAL A 214 -5.54 17.25 -37.46
C VAL A 214 -5.72 15.73 -37.50
N ASN A 215 -5.06 14.97 -36.62
CA ASN A 215 -4.98 13.50 -36.65
C ASN A 215 -5.66 12.81 -35.46
N THR A 216 -6.78 13.35 -34.96
CA THR A 216 -7.50 12.85 -33.77
C THR A 216 -8.09 11.43 -33.92
N ARG A 217 -8.29 10.95 -35.16
CA ARG A 217 -8.89 9.63 -35.44
C ARG A 217 -7.89 8.52 -35.79
N ALA A 218 -6.59 8.83 -35.89
CA ALA A 218 -5.58 7.83 -36.24
C ALA A 218 -5.29 6.88 -35.07
N THR A 219 -5.07 5.59 -35.35
CA THR A 219 -4.53 4.65 -34.36
C THR A 219 -3.08 4.99 -34.07
N SER A 220 -2.81 5.46 -32.86
CA SER A 220 -1.48 5.89 -32.44
C SER A 220 -1.33 5.75 -30.94
N PHE A 221 -0.08 5.67 -30.48
CA PHE A 221 0.26 5.54 -29.06
C PHE A 221 -0.46 6.57 -28.18
N GLU A 222 -0.38 7.86 -28.54
CA GLU A 222 -0.96 8.93 -27.74
C GLU A 222 -2.49 8.91 -27.73
N ASN A 223 -3.14 8.59 -28.87
CA ASN A 223 -4.60 8.51 -28.94
C ASN A 223 -5.13 7.27 -28.22
N ASP A 224 -4.43 6.14 -28.32
CA ASP A 224 -4.81 4.91 -27.64
C ASP A 224 -4.62 5.05 -26.12
N PHE A 225 -3.57 5.74 -25.67
CA PHE A 225 -3.35 5.98 -24.23
C PHE A 225 -4.40 6.97 -23.68
N ASP A 226 -4.68 8.04 -24.41
CA ASP A 226 -5.73 9.02 -24.07
C ASP A 226 -7.10 8.34 -23.90
N LYS A 227 -7.51 7.52 -24.88
CA LYS A 227 -8.76 6.73 -24.80
C LYS A 227 -8.77 5.76 -23.62
N LEU A 228 -7.65 5.10 -23.33
CA LEU A 228 -7.54 4.19 -22.19
C LEU A 228 -7.77 4.94 -20.86
N MET A 229 -7.14 6.10 -20.69
CA MET A 229 -7.30 6.91 -19.48
C MET A 229 -8.73 7.43 -19.32
N GLN A 230 -9.38 7.85 -20.41
CA GLN A 230 -10.78 8.27 -20.41
C GLN A 230 -11.71 7.09 -20.07
N LYS A 231 -11.56 5.94 -20.74
CA LYS A 231 -12.36 4.72 -20.49
C LYS A 231 -12.26 4.27 -19.03
N GLY A 232 -11.08 4.36 -18.43
CA GLY A 232 -10.84 4.02 -17.04
C GLY A 232 -11.37 5.02 -16.01
N ASN A 233 -11.82 6.20 -16.45
CA ASN A 233 -12.19 7.33 -15.61
C ASN A 233 -13.55 7.92 -16.04
N PHE A 234 -14.57 7.07 -16.24
CA PHE A 234 -15.92 7.51 -16.57
C PHE A 234 -16.04 8.39 -17.85
N SER A 235 -15.13 8.20 -18.82
CA SER A 235 -14.98 9.06 -20.01
C SER A 235 -14.62 10.52 -19.73
N GLU A 236 -14.16 10.83 -18.51
CA GLU A 236 -13.72 12.17 -18.17
C GLU A 236 -12.41 12.53 -18.86
N THR A 237 -12.33 13.78 -19.32
CA THR A 237 -11.14 14.30 -20.01
C THR A 237 -10.26 15.16 -19.10
N ASN A 238 -10.80 15.66 -17.98
CA ASN A 238 -10.09 16.43 -16.97
C ASN A 238 -9.81 15.55 -15.75
N GLY A 239 -8.54 15.48 -15.38
CA GLY A 239 -8.08 14.58 -14.35
C GLY A 239 -7.84 13.17 -14.86
N ILE A 240 -6.99 12.46 -14.14
CA ILE A 240 -6.71 11.02 -14.32
C ILE A 240 -6.83 10.31 -12.98
N VAL A 241 -7.10 9.01 -13.01
CA VAL A 241 -7.26 8.19 -11.81
C VAL A 241 -6.00 8.26 -10.93
N VAL A 242 -6.16 8.60 -9.65
CA VAL A 242 -5.05 8.76 -8.70
C VAL A 242 -4.75 7.44 -8.01
N GLY A 243 -3.46 7.07 -7.95
CA GLY A 243 -3.00 5.86 -7.26
C GLY A 243 -2.23 4.90 -8.16
N PRO A 244 -2.84 4.35 -9.23
CA PRO A 244 -2.21 3.41 -10.16
C PRO A 244 -0.93 3.96 -10.82
N GLU A 245 0.07 3.11 -11.04
CA GLU A 245 1.33 3.50 -11.70
C GLU A 245 1.13 3.88 -13.17
N VAL A 246 0.16 3.26 -13.87
CA VAL A 246 -0.16 3.63 -15.26
C VAL A 246 -0.51 5.12 -15.40
N SER A 247 -1.23 5.68 -14.43
CA SER A 247 -1.55 7.12 -14.38
C SER A 247 -0.30 7.97 -14.16
N ARG A 248 0.68 7.49 -13.38
CA ARG A 248 1.96 8.18 -13.16
C ARG A 248 2.81 8.16 -14.40
N ILE A 249 2.83 7.05 -15.15
CA ILE A 249 3.50 6.96 -16.44
C ILE A 249 2.87 7.92 -17.45
N PHE A 250 1.54 8.01 -17.47
CA PHE A 250 0.83 8.98 -18.31
C PHE A 250 1.25 10.43 -17.99
N ALA A 251 1.26 10.78 -16.70
CA ALA A 251 1.74 12.09 -16.23
C ALA A 251 3.22 12.31 -16.55
N GLU A 252 4.07 11.29 -16.37
CA GLU A 252 5.51 11.37 -16.60
C GLU A 252 5.83 11.75 -18.05
N ILE A 253 5.12 11.19 -19.03
CA ILE A 253 5.31 11.55 -20.45
C ILE A 253 5.00 13.04 -20.69
N ILE A 254 3.92 13.56 -20.10
CA ILE A 254 3.54 14.97 -20.22
C ILE A 254 4.58 15.86 -19.53
N LEU A 255 4.97 15.52 -18.30
CA LEU A 255 5.93 16.29 -17.51
C LEU A 255 7.33 16.29 -18.13
N GLN A 256 7.75 15.23 -18.82
CA GLN A 256 9.02 15.24 -19.54
C GLN A 256 9.03 16.18 -20.75
N ASP A 257 7.91 16.34 -21.46
CA ASP A 257 7.83 17.34 -22.52
C ASP A 257 7.88 18.77 -21.93
N ILE A 258 7.23 18.99 -20.79
CA ILE A 258 7.33 20.24 -20.02
C ILE A 258 8.79 20.52 -19.63
N ASP A 259 9.49 19.54 -19.06
CA ASP A 259 10.90 19.64 -18.69
C ASP A 259 11.76 20.12 -19.89
N MET A 260 11.55 19.51 -21.06
CA MET A 260 12.29 19.83 -22.28
C MET A 260 11.99 21.23 -22.80
N ARG A 261 10.72 21.68 -22.74
CA ARG A 261 10.32 23.05 -23.12
C ARG A 261 10.90 24.09 -22.18
N VAL A 262 10.89 23.82 -20.88
CA VAL A 262 11.53 24.69 -19.88
C VAL A 262 13.03 24.80 -20.19
N ALA A 263 13.73 23.68 -20.36
CA ALA A 263 15.15 23.68 -20.70
C ALA A 263 15.44 24.46 -22.00
N HIS A 264 14.58 24.34 -23.01
CA HIS A 264 14.70 25.10 -24.26
C HIS A 264 14.56 26.61 -24.03
N ARG A 265 13.53 27.06 -23.30
CA ARG A 265 13.31 28.49 -22.99
C ARG A 265 14.44 29.08 -22.14
N LEU A 266 14.96 28.31 -21.18
CA LEU A 266 16.10 28.74 -20.35
C LEU A 266 17.39 28.88 -21.16
N ARG A 267 17.62 27.95 -22.11
CA ARG A 267 18.77 28.02 -23.04
C ARG A 267 18.74 29.29 -23.88
N GLN A 268 17.57 29.74 -24.33
CA GLN A 268 17.44 31.01 -25.07
C GLN A 268 17.85 32.23 -24.22
N ARG A 269 17.73 32.12 -22.89
CA ARG A 269 18.20 33.11 -21.92
C ARG A 269 19.65 32.87 -21.46
N LYS A 270 20.39 32.00 -22.15
CA LYS A 270 21.78 31.59 -21.82
C LYS A 270 21.94 30.91 -20.46
N LEU A 271 20.87 30.33 -19.93
CA LEU A 271 20.91 29.49 -18.72
C LEU A 271 20.93 28.02 -19.15
N TYR A 272 21.97 27.31 -18.76
CA TYR A 272 22.20 25.91 -19.13
C TYR A 272 22.17 25.01 -17.90
N HIS A 273 21.46 23.89 -18.01
CA HIS A 273 21.42 22.85 -16.97
C HIS A 273 22.84 22.30 -16.69
N ARG A 274 23.13 22.03 -15.41
CA ARG A 274 24.45 21.65 -14.86
C ARG A 274 25.52 22.75 -14.93
N GLN A 275 25.16 23.96 -15.35
CA GLN A 275 26.04 25.13 -15.29
C GLN A 275 25.47 26.12 -14.27
N GLN A 276 24.60 27.04 -14.70
CA GLN A 276 24.01 28.07 -13.83
C GLN A 276 22.96 27.50 -12.87
N TYR A 277 22.28 26.42 -13.27
CA TYR A 277 21.27 25.76 -12.46
C TYR A 277 21.28 24.26 -12.70
N GLU A 278 20.74 23.51 -11.74
CA GLU A 278 20.50 22.08 -11.88
C GLU A 278 19.14 21.71 -11.28
N ILE A 279 18.37 20.90 -12.01
CA ILE A 279 17.04 20.43 -11.59
C ILE A 279 17.04 18.92 -11.47
N ARG A 280 16.32 18.43 -10.46
CA ARG A 280 15.84 17.05 -10.33
C ARG A 280 14.32 17.08 -10.17
N ARG A 281 13.60 16.19 -10.86
CA ARG A 281 12.14 16.04 -10.75
C ARG A 281 11.77 14.63 -10.30
N TYR A 282 11.01 14.54 -9.22
CA TYR A 282 10.42 13.29 -8.72
C TYR A 282 8.90 13.39 -8.83
N ILE A 283 8.30 12.70 -9.82
CA ILE A 283 6.86 12.83 -10.12
C ILE A 283 6.52 14.31 -10.38
N ASP A 284 5.78 14.97 -9.50
CA ASP A 284 5.37 16.37 -9.57
C ASP A 284 6.22 17.32 -8.71
N ASP A 285 7.13 16.79 -7.89
CA ASP A 285 8.09 17.56 -7.08
C ASP A 285 9.33 17.94 -7.89
N TYR A 286 9.67 19.22 -7.91
CA TYR A 286 10.89 19.76 -8.50
C TYR A 286 11.87 20.25 -7.43
N PHE A 287 13.14 19.97 -7.65
CA PHE A 287 14.26 20.35 -6.79
C PHE A 287 15.26 21.15 -7.62
N LEU A 288 15.26 22.46 -7.43
CA LEU A 288 16.12 23.41 -8.12
C LEU A 288 17.32 23.79 -7.26
N PHE A 289 18.51 23.71 -7.86
CA PHE A 289 19.78 24.09 -7.25
C PHE A 289 20.45 25.18 -8.08
N THR A 290 20.88 26.27 -7.43
CA THR A 290 21.59 27.37 -8.08
C THR A 290 22.43 28.17 -7.08
N ASN A 291 23.31 29.04 -7.59
CA ASN A 291 24.10 29.99 -6.80
C ASN A 291 23.58 31.43 -6.92
N ASP A 292 22.56 31.66 -7.76
CA ASP A 292 22.07 32.99 -8.09
C ASP A 292 20.55 33.07 -7.94
N GLU A 293 20.08 34.03 -7.15
CA GLU A 293 18.66 34.26 -6.90
C GLU A 293 17.93 34.74 -8.17
N HIS A 294 18.61 35.46 -9.06
CA HIS A 294 18.00 35.85 -10.33
C HIS A 294 17.71 34.63 -11.20
N THR A 295 18.69 33.72 -11.32
CA THR A 295 18.54 32.43 -12.00
C THR A 295 17.40 31.61 -11.40
N GLU A 296 17.29 31.54 -10.08
CA GLU A 296 16.19 30.86 -9.38
C GLU A 296 14.82 31.40 -9.83
N ASN A 297 14.62 32.71 -9.77
CA ASN A 297 13.37 33.35 -10.13
C ASN A 297 13.02 33.15 -11.62
N VAL A 298 14.02 33.27 -12.51
CA VAL A 298 13.84 33.03 -13.95
C VAL A 298 13.41 31.59 -14.23
N VAL A 299 14.02 30.62 -13.54
CA VAL A 299 13.66 29.20 -13.67
C VAL A 299 12.23 28.96 -13.23
N ILE A 300 11.83 29.46 -12.06
CA ILE A 300 10.47 29.28 -11.52
C ILE A 300 9.42 29.91 -12.45
N GLN A 301 9.62 31.16 -12.88
CA GLN A 301 8.70 31.83 -13.83
C GLN A 301 8.60 31.10 -15.16
N THR A 302 9.71 30.52 -15.64
CA THR A 302 9.70 29.73 -16.88
C THR A 302 8.87 28.45 -16.71
N HIS A 303 8.97 27.76 -15.57
CA HIS A 303 8.10 26.63 -15.25
C HIS A 303 6.64 27.04 -15.19
N GLU A 304 6.29 28.12 -14.49
CA GLU A 304 4.90 28.63 -14.41
C GLU A 304 4.31 28.87 -15.81
N THR A 305 5.09 29.51 -16.69
CA THR A 305 4.65 29.81 -18.06
C THR A 305 4.44 28.54 -18.89
N VAL A 306 5.35 27.56 -18.80
CA VAL A 306 5.23 26.31 -19.59
C VAL A 306 4.13 25.40 -19.02
N LEU A 307 3.98 25.31 -17.70
CA LEU A 307 2.92 24.55 -17.06
C LEU A 307 1.53 25.08 -17.45
N ALA A 308 1.38 26.42 -17.54
CA ALA A 308 0.14 27.04 -17.99
C ALA A 308 -0.27 26.63 -19.42
N ASP A 309 0.70 26.38 -20.32
CA ASP A 309 0.43 25.85 -21.67
C ASP A 309 -0.27 24.47 -21.62
N TYR A 310 -0.08 23.74 -20.51
CA TYR A 310 -0.67 22.43 -20.19
C TYR A 310 -1.86 22.50 -19.23
N LYS A 311 -2.31 23.70 -18.84
CA LYS A 311 -3.32 23.94 -17.80
C LYS A 311 -2.92 23.42 -16.40
N LEU A 312 -1.62 23.32 -16.14
CA LEU A 312 -1.05 22.98 -14.85
C LEU A 312 -0.51 24.24 -14.16
N PHE A 313 -0.45 24.23 -12.83
CA PHE A 313 -0.04 25.38 -12.03
C PHE A 313 0.87 24.96 -10.90
N LEU A 314 1.83 25.81 -10.54
CA LEU A 314 2.65 25.60 -9.34
C LEU A 314 1.85 25.84 -8.07
N ASN A 315 2.16 25.09 -7.03
CA ASN A 315 1.65 25.38 -5.71
C ASN A 315 2.59 26.35 -4.98
N ARG A 316 2.24 27.64 -5.01
CA ARG A 316 3.07 28.70 -4.41
C ARG A 316 3.20 28.58 -2.89
N GLU A 317 2.23 27.99 -2.20
CA GLU A 317 2.25 27.81 -0.74
C GLU A 317 3.28 26.78 -0.28
N LYS A 318 3.67 25.86 -1.17
CA LYS A 318 4.64 24.81 -0.88
C LYS A 318 6.03 25.07 -1.45
N LEU A 319 6.25 26.25 -2.03
CA LEU A 319 7.56 26.67 -2.49
C LEU A 319 8.44 26.92 -1.26
N LYS A 320 9.49 26.10 -1.10
CA LYS A 320 10.43 26.21 0.02
C LYS A 320 11.81 26.54 -0.51
N LYS A 321 12.35 27.66 -0.05
CA LYS A 321 13.72 28.10 -0.34
C LYS A 321 14.61 27.79 0.86
N THR A 322 15.80 27.26 0.60
CA THR A 322 16.77 26.88 1.64
C THR A 322 18.17 27.22 1.15
N THR A 323 19.00 27.72 2.05
CA THR A 323 20.44 27.92 1.83
C THR A 323 21.21 26.84 2.55
N ARG A 324 22.45 26.56 2.13
CA ARG A 324 23.28 25.56 2.83
C ARG A 324 23.40 25.85 4.33
N PRO A 325 23.44 24.82 5.19
CA PRO A 325 23.31 23.40 4.85
C PRO A 325 21.87 23.04 4.44
N PHE A 326 21.70 22.14 3.46
CA PHE A 326 20.40 21.67 2.97
C PHE A 326 19.77 20.60 3.89
N SER A 327 20.28 20.44 5.11
CA SER A 327 19.76 19.49 6.08
C SER A 327 18.36 19.89 6.54
N THR A 328 17.46 18.91 6.60
CA THR A 328 16.08 19.13 7.08
C THR A 328 15.98 18.76 8.57
N PRO A 329 15.13 19.46 9.35
CA PRO A 329 14.85 19.07 10.73
C PRO A 329 14.34 17.62 10.84
N ILE A 330 13.63 17.13 9.83
CA ILE A 330 13.15 15.74 9.74
C ILE A 330 14.32 14.74 9.73
N SER A 331 15.39 15.02 8.97
CA SER A 331 16.55 14.12 8.90
C SER A 331 17.27 14.06 10.25
N ALA A 332 17.48 15.20 10.90
CA ALA A 332 18.12 15.26 12.21
C ALA A 332 17.30 14.52 13.29
N ALA A 333 15.98 14.74 13.31
CA ALA A 333 15.07 14.02 14.20
C ALA A 333 15.12 12.50 13.98
N LYS A 334 15.18 12.03 12.73
CA LYS A 334 15.29 10.59 12.42
C LYS A 334 16.59 9.98 12.95
N HIS A 335 17.71 10.70 12.87
CA HIS A 335 18.96 10.24 13.46
C HIS A 335 18.86 10.12 14.99
N GLU A 336 18.35 11.15 15.66
CA GLU A 336 18.17 11.13 17.11
C GLU A 336 17.23 10.01 17.59
N LEU A 337 16.12 9.79 16.86
CA LEU A 337 15.18 8.71 17.16
C LEU A 337 15.77 7.31 16.90
N LEU A 338 16.64 7.18 15.90
CA LEU A 338 17.38 5.94 15.68
C LEU A 338 18.28 5.64 16.87
N ASP A 339 19.12 6.60 17.27
CA ASP A 339 20.04 6.44 18.42
C ASP A 339 19.27 6.14 19.72
N LEU A 340 18.14 6.81 19.93
CA LEU A 340 17.23 6.56 21.05
C LEU A 340 16.76 5.10 21.08
N LEU A 341 16.24 4.60 19.96
CA LEU A 341 15.74 3.22 19.90
C LEU A 341 16.87 2.20 19.95
N GLU A 342 18.06 2.50 19.43
CA GLU A 342 19.24 1.63 19.58
C GLU A 342 19.61 1.47 21.06
N GLY A 343 19.62 2.58 21.82
CA GLY A 343 19.85 2.54 23.26
C GLY A 343 18.76 1.77 24.02
N VAL A 344 17.48 1.97 23.68
CA VAL A 344 16.36 1.25 24.29
C VAL A 344 16.46 -0.26 24.05
N PHE A 345 16.66 -0.69 22.81
CA PHE A 345 16.73 -2.11 22.48
C PHE A 345 17.99 -2.79 23.03
N ALA A 346 19.11 -2.07 23.13
CA ALA A 346 20.30 -2.58 23.82
C ALA A 346 20.09 -2.75 25.34
N ASP A 347 19.17 -1.98 25.93
CA ASP A 347 18.79 -2.13 27.34
C ASP A 347 17.78 -3.28 27.54
N LEU A 348 16.77 -3.37 26.68
CA LEU A 348 15.73 -4.40 26.75
C LEU A 348 16.25 -5.81 26.47
N PHE A 349 17.32 -5.95 25.68
CA PHE A 349 17.87 -7.24 25.26
C PHE A 349 19.34 -7.38 25.64
N VAL A 350 19.73 -8.52 26.19
CA VAL A 350 21.10 -8.83 26.62
C VAL A 350 21.66 -9.99 25.80
N SER A 351 22.92 -9.89 25.35
CA SER A 351 23.58 -11.00 24.65
C SER A 351 23.90 -12.15 25.61
N GLY A 352 23.68 -13.40 25.17
CA GLY A 352 23.89 -14.61 25.99
C GLY A 352 25.32 -14.81 26.51
N GLU A 353 26.33 -14.15 25.93
CA GLU A 353 27.72 -14.18 26.43
C GLU A 353 27.92 -13.37 27.71
N LEU A 354 27.02 -12.42 28.03
CA LEU A 354 27.08 -11.52 29.19
C LEU A 354 26.20 -11.95 30.36
N ALA A 355 25.35 -12.98 30.21
CA ALA A 355 24.44 -13.48 31.26
C ALA A 355 25.15 -14.31 32.36
N LYS A 356 26.42 -13.99 32.67
CA LYS A 356 27.24 -14.66 33.70
C LYS A 356 27.46 -13.81 34.96
N HIS A 357 26.68 -12.76 35.20
CA HIS A 357 26.86 -11.91 36.39
C HIS A 357 25.61 -11.88 37.25
N GLY A 358 25.60 -12.75 38.25
CA GLY A 358 24.54 -12.79 39.26
C GLY A 358 24.62 -13.95 40.25
N GLY A 359 25.81 -14.42 40.65
CA GLY A 359 26.05 -15.18 41.90
C GLY A 359 25.32 -16.51 42.16
N HIS A 360 24.35 -16.92 41.35
CA HIS A 360 23.66 -18.20 41.44
C HIS A 360 24.07 -19.07 40.25
N ASP A 361 24.70 -20.19 40.59
CA ASP A 361 25.14 -21.21 39.65
C ASP A 361 23.90 -21.92 39.06
N TYR A 362 23.23 -21.25 38.12
CA TYR A 362 22.15 -21.85 37.33
C TYR A 362 22.78 -22.83 36.34
N SER A 363 22.88 -24.10 36.75
CA SER A 363 23.07 -25.21 35.82
C SER A 363 21.80 -25.34 34.97
N PRO A 364 21.84 -25.05 33.65
CA PRO A 364 20.66 -25.24 32.81
C PRO A 364 20.37 -26.74 32.74
N ASN A 365 19.12 -27.14 32.99
CA ASN A 365 18.67 -28.49 32.65
C ASN A 365 18.91 -28.71 31.15
N ARG A 366 19.76 -29.71 30.86
CA ARG A 366 20.48 -29.95 29.60
C ARG A 366 19.65 -30.31 28.36
N SER A 367 18.32 -30.14 28.35
CA SER A 367 17.49 -30.72 27.28
C SER A 367 16.96 -29.74 26.22
N TYR A 368 17.07 -28.41 26.36
CA TYR A 368 16.52 -27.47 25.34
C TYR A 368 17.39 -26.28 24.93
N ALA A 369 18.60 -26.10 25.49
CA ALA A 369 19.47 -25.01 25.10
C ALA A 369 20.24 -25.32 23.80
N ARG A 370 19.67 -24.97 22.64
CA ARG A 370 20.49 -24.72 21.44
C ARG A 370 21.27 -23.41 21.68
N HIS A 371 22.39 -23.48 22.40
CA HIS A 371 23.37 -22.38 22.43
C HIS A 371 23.96 -22.20 21.03
N ARG A 372 23.27 -21.41 20.20
CA ARG A 372 23.84 -20.86 18.96
C ARG A 372 24.64 -19.61 19.35
N GLN A 373 25.84 -19.49 18.80
CA GLN A 373 26.66 -18.29 18.93
C GLN A 373 25.84 -17.05 18.50
N GLY A 374 25.74 -16.04 19.38
CA GLY A 374 24.93 -14.83 19.14
C GLY A 374 23.48 -14.88 19.65
N SER A 375 23.14 -15.76 20.60
CA SER A 375 21.83 -15.75 21.29
C SER A 375 21.60 -14.48 22.10
N VAL A 376 20.32 -14.13 22.29
CA VAL A 376 19.86 -12.95 23.03
C VAL A 376 18.78 -13.34 24.03
N HIS A 377 18.74 -12.67 25.18
CA HIS A 377 17.69 -12.81 26.20
C HIS A 377 16.99 -11.46 26.42
N VAL A 378 15.72 -11.49 26.83
CA VAL A 378 15.07 -10.28 27.36
C VAL A 378 15.70 -9.97 28.72
N ARG A 379 16.09 -8.72 28.97
CA ARG A 379 16.65 -8.33 30.27
C ARG A 379 15.61 -8.54 31.36
N GLU A 380 16.05 -8.89 32.56
CA GLU A 380 15.17 -8.97 33.73
C GLU A 380 14.41 -7.67 33.93
N TYR A 381 13.09 -7.78 34.09
CA TYR A 381 12.19 -6.63 34.02
C TYR A 381 12.54 -5.48 34.99
N PHE A 382 13.15 -5.80 36.13
CA PHE A 382 13.47 -4.83 37.19
C PHE A 382 14.75 -4.05 36.89
N ASP A 383 15.57 -4.54 35.97
CA ASP A 383 16.78 -3.87 35.49
C ASP A 383 16.52 -2.95 34.30
N TRP A 384 15.25 -2.76 33.92
CA TRP A 384 14.88 -1.90 32.80
C TRP A 384 14.97 -0.44 33.19
N SER A 385 15.83 0.31 32.48
CA SER A 385 15.91 1.76 32.64
C SER A 385 14.80 2.51 31.88
N TRP A 386 13.99 1.78 31.10
CA TRP A 386 12.97 2.31 30.21
C TRP A 386 11.57 1.88 30.58
N THR A 387 10.66 2.85 30.55
CA THR A 387 9.21 2.65 30.58
C THR A 387 8.60 3.19 29.28
N PRO A 388 7.38 2.75 28.90
CA PRO A 388 6.72 3.27 27.69
C PRO A 388 6.62 4.79 27.73
N ARG A 389 6.17 5.34 28.86
CA ARG A 389 6.13 6.78 29.12
C ARG A 389 7.47 7.48 28.88
N LYS A 390 8.58 6.95 29.40
CA LYS A 390 9.90 7.57 29.22
C LYS A 390 10.35 7.58 27.75
N LEU A 391 10.11 6.50 27.02
CA LEU A 391 10.38 6.45 25.57
C LEU A 391 9.49 7.44 24.81
N LEU A 392 8.19 7.43 25.09
CA LEU A 392 7.23 8.31 24.44
C LEU A 392 7.48 9.79 24.76
N ASP A 393 7.89 10.14 25.98
CA ASP A 393 8.27 11.51 26.34
C ASP A 393 9.49 11.99 25.54
N ARG A 394 10.48 11.10 25.29
CA ARG A 394 11.63 11.41 24.44
C ARG A 394 11.22 11.53 22.97
N TYR A 395 10.38 10.64 22.45
CA TYR A 395 9.82 10.73 21.11
C TYR A 395 9.10 12.06 20.88
N LYS A 396 8.21 12.45 21.80
CA LYS A 396 7.50 13.75 21.78
C LYS A 396 8.46 14.93 21.86
N ALA A 397 9.47 14.84 22.73
CA ALA A 397 10.47 15.89 22.89
C ALA A 397 11.27 16.10 21.60
N THR A 398 11.68 15.03 20.91
CA THR A 398 12.38 15.11 19.62
C THR A 398 11.47 15.75 18.56
N VAL A 399 10.22 15.30 18.41
CA VAL A 399 9.27 15.88 17.46
C VAL A 399 9.09 17.39 17.70
N LYS A 400 8.96 17.80 18.96
CA LYS A 400 8.83 19.20 19.35
C LYS A 400 10.12 20.00 19.14
N ALA A 401 11.29 19.42 19.47
CA ALA A 401 12.58 20.11 19.41
C ALA A 401 12.99 20.48 17.98
N TYR A 402 12.65 19.63 17.00
CA TYR A 402 12.93 19.88 15.58
C TYR A 402 11.79 20.62 14.85
N ASP A 403 10.72 21.00 15.55
CA ASP A 403 9.53 21.64 14.96
C ASP A 403 8.96 20.86 13.76
N ILE A 404 8.83 19.54 13.95
CA ILE A 404 8.27 18.62 12.96
C ILE A 404 6.95 18.03 13.45
N ARG A 405 6.26 17.31 12.58
CA ARG A 405 5.01 16.63 12.94
C ARG A 405 5.25 15.13 13.08
N TYR A 406 4.35 14.43 13.78
CA TYR A 406 4.46 12.98 13.96
C TYR A 406 4.48 12.23 12.63
N GLU A 407 3.76 12.73 11.61
CA GLU A 407 3.72 12.13 10.28
C GLU A 407 5.08 12.09 9.56
N ASP A 408 6.03 12.91 9.99
CA ASP A 408 7.34 12.96 9.35
C ASP A 408 8.26 11.82 9.85
N VAL A 409 7.94 11.20 11.00
CA VAL A 409 8.81 10.22 11.71
C VAL A 409 8.13 8.92 12.14
N SER A 410 6.82 8.87 12.35
CA SER A 410 6.06 7.72 12.88
C SER A 410 6.37 6.38 12.18
N GLY A 411 6.26 6.34 10.83
CA GLY A 411 6.49 5.13 10.04
C GLY A 411 7.97 4.72 10.01
N PHE A 412 8.89 5.67 10.23
CA PHE A 412 10.32 5.37 10.41
C PHE A 412 10.58 4.78 11.81
N PHE A 413 10.03 5.40 12.84
CA PHE A 413 10.13 4.97 14.24
C PHE A 413 9.59 3.54 14.44
N LEU A 414 8.37 3.27 13.98
CA LEU A 414 7.79 1.91 13.99
C LEU A 414 8.61 0.94 13.13
N GLY A 415 9.17 1.43 12.01
CA GLY A 415 10.03 0.63 11.14
C GLY A 415 11.29 0.12 11.84
N ILE A 416 11.90 0.95 12.71
CA ILE A 416 13.05 0.56 13.55
C ILE A 416 12.60 -0.47 14.59
N ILE A 417 11.52 -0.22 15.32
CA ILE A 417 10.97 -1.14 16.32
C ILE A 417 10.75 -2.52 15.71
N ARG A 418 10.04 -2.59 14.58
CA ARG A 418 9.80 -3.84 13.85
C ARG A 418 11.11 -4.55 13.47
N HIS A 419 12.08 -3.81 12.94
CA HIS A 419 13.35 -4.39 12.52
C HIS A 419 14.14 -4.97 13.71
N ARG A 420 14.18 -4.26 14.83
CA ARG A 420 14.88 -4.69 16.05
C ARG A 420 14.18 -5.86 16.72
N LEU A 421 12.85 -5.87 16.80
CA LEU A 421 12.07 -7.02 17.30
C LEU A 421 12.31 -8.27 16.48
N LEU A 422 12.28 -8.16 15.14
CA LEU A 422 12.56 -9.31 14.28
C LEU A 422 13.99 -9.84 14.49
N GLN A 423 15.00 -8.95 14.61
CA GLN A 423 16.37 -9.36 14.93
C GLN A 423 16.46 -10.06 16.28
N ALA A 424 15.76 -9.54 17.30
CA ALA A 424 15.77 -10.09 18.64
C ALA A 424 15.09 -11.47 18.69
N PHE A 425 13.86 -11.60 18.17
CA PHE A 425 13.10 -12.85 18.21
C PHE A 425 13.73 -13.98 17.41
N THR A 426 14.43 -13.69 16.32
CA THR A 426 15.20 -14.73 15.59
C THR A 426 16.38 -15.31 16.36
N ARG A 427 16.82 -14.64 17.44
CA ARG A 427 17.96 -15.01 18.28
C ARG A 427 17.57 -15.27 19.74
N LEU A 428 16.29 -15.13 20.05
CA LEU A 428 15.79 -15.26 21.41
C LEU A 428 16.02 -16.69 21.87
N CYS A 429 16.64 -16.83 23.05
CA CYS A 429 16.83 -18.13 23.68
C CYS A 429 16.16 -18.13 25.05
N CYS A 430 15.35 -19.15 25.31
CA CYS A 430 14.68 -19.36 26.59
C CYS A 430 15.67 -20.05 27.54
N ALA A 431 16.41 -19.26 28.32
CA ALA A 431 17.39 -19.77 29.27
C ALA A 431 17.24 -19.18 30.68
N MET A 432 16.16 -18.45 30.93
CA MET A 432 15.90 -17.82 32.23
C MET A 432 15.07 -18.76 33.12
N ASP A 433 15.01 -18.45 34.43
CA ASP A 433 13.98 -19.03 35.30
C ASP A 433 12.60 -18.72 34.71
N ARG A 434 11.70 -19.72 34.66
CA ARG A 434 10.40 -19.60 33.99
C ARG A 434 9.62 -18.37 34.47
N ASP A 435 9.66 -18.07 35.76
CA ASP A 435 8.90 -16.94 36.33
C ASP A 435 9.52 -15.58 35.96
N VAL A 436 10.85 -15.48 35.92
CA VAL A 436 11.55 -14.24 35.57
C VAL A 436 11.46 -13.99 34.05
N GLU A 437 11.58 -15.04 33.24
CA GLU A 437 11.38 -14.98 31.79
C GLU A 437 9.97 -14.52 31.46
N TYR A 438 8.97 -15.16 32.07
CA TYR A 438 7.56 -14.84 31.90
C TYR A 438 7.27 -13.37 32.21
N ASN A 439 7.72 -12.88 33.36
CA ASN A 439 7.49 -11.49 33.75
C ASN A 439 8.18 -10.50 32.82
N SER A 440 9.38 -10.81 32.35
CA SER A 440 10.14 -9.95 31.43
C SER A 440 9.49 -9.90 30.04
N LEU A 441 9.01 -11.03 29.53
CA LEU A 441 8.24 -11.09 28.29
C LEU A 441 6.89 -10.39 28.41
N ASN A 442 6.16 -10.60 29.50
CA ASN A 442 4.90 -9.91 29.78
C ASN A 442 5.08 -8.38 29.75
N ARG A 443 6.11 -7.86 30.45
CA ARG A 443 6.42 -6.42 30.40
C ARG A 443 6.83 -5.94 29.01
N LEU A 444 7.55 -6.76 28.23
CA LEU A 444 7.95 -6.42 26.87
C LEU A 444 6.74 -6.28 25.96
N ILE A 445 5.79 -7.21 26.07
CA ILE A 445 4.52 -7.18 25.34
C ILE A 445 3.79 -5.87 25.64
N GLY A 446 3.51 -5.60 26.92
CA GLY A 446 2.82 -4.38 27.32
C GLY A 446 3.55 -3.12 26.85
N PHE A 447 4.89 -3.11 26.98
CA PHE A 447 5.71 -1.99 26.54
C PHE A 447 5.58 -1.72 25.03
N ILE A 448 5.67 -2.76 24.20
CA ILE A 448 5.63 -2.60 22.75
C ILE A 448 4.21 -2.27 22.28
N VAL A 449 3.18 -2.94 22.81
CA VAL A 449 1.77 -2.69 22.44
C VAL A 449 1.39 -1.24 22.75
N GLU A 450 1.68 -0.74 23.95
CA GLU A 450 1.38 0.65 24.35
C GLU A 450 2.08 1.67 23.44
N VAL A 451 3.38 1.46 23.14
CA VAL A 451 4.14 2.35 22.26
C VAL A 451 3.60 2.32 20.82
N VAL A 452 3.24 1.13 20.32
CA VAL A 452 2.70 0.97 18.96
C VAL A 452 1.37 1.70 18.82
N PHE A 453 0.41 1.47 19.73
CA PHE A 453 -0.89 2.13 19.66
C PHE A 453 -0.78 3.64 19.88
N PHE A 454 0.09 4.11 20.78
CA PHE A 454 0.35 5.54 20.90
C PHE A 454 0.80 6.16 19.58
N VAL A 455 1.81 5.57 18.91
CA VAL A 455 2.36 6.13 17.67
C VAL A 455 1.32 6.08 16.54
N VAL A 456 0.55 5.00 16.42
CA VAL A 456 -0.55 4.91 15.44
C VAL A 456 -1.60 5.99 15.70
N MET A 457 -1.97 6.24 16.96
CA MET A 457 -2.96 7.26 17.29
C MET A 457 -2.46 8.69 17.05
N THR A 458 -1.15 8.91 17.05
CA THR A 458 -0.58 10.20 16.62
C THR A 458 -0.50 10.35 15.09
N ASP A 459 -0.58 9.25 14.33
CA ASP A 459 -0.51 9.24 12.87
C ASP A 459 -1.24 8.02 12.27
N VAL A 460 -2.55 8.16 12.08
CA VAL A 460 -3.45 7.13 11.53
C VAL A 460 -3.38 7.12 10.00
N ARG A 461 -2.17 7.00 9.43
CA ARG A 461 -1.98 6.76 7.99
C ARG A 461 -1.73 5.28 7.72
N VAL A 462 -2.09 4.83 6.53
CA VAL A 462 -1.92 3.44 6.07
C VAL A 462 -0.54 2.86 6.38
N ARG A 463 0.55 3.61 6.16
CA ARG A 463 1.92 3.09 6.38
C ARG A 463 2.23 2.80 7.86
N PRO A 464 2.11 3.75 8.81
CA PRO A 464 2.23 3.46 10.24
C PRO A 464 1.36 2.28 10.69
N VAL A 465 0.09 2.26 10.24
CA VAL A 465 -0.90 1.23 10.54
C VAL A 465 -0.45 -0.16 10.04
N ASP A 466 0.03 -0.26 8.80
CA ASP A 466 0.56 -1.51 8.24
C ASP A 466 1.81 -1.99 9.02
N ILE A 467 2.70 -1.09 9.43
CA ILE A 467 3.90 -1.46 10.20
C ILE A 467 3.52 -1.90 11.61
N ALA A 468 2.57 -1.21 12.25
CA ALA A 468 2.00 -1.62 13.54
C ALA A 468 1.39 -3.02 13.45
N ALA A 469 0.58 -3.27 12.41
CA ALA A 469 0.02 -4.59 12.15
C ALA A 469 1.10 -5.67 12.03
N GLN A 470 2.22 -5.38 11.35
CA GLN A 470 3.35 -6.30 11.27
C GLN A 470 4.01 -6.54 12.62
N ILE A 471 4.15 -5.51 13.47
CA ILE A 471 4.70 -5.67 14.82
C ILE A 471 3.80 -6.58 15.66
N LEU A 472 2.48 -6.39 15.62
CA LEU A 472 1.52 -7.23 16.36
C LEU A 472 1.59 -8.69 15.92
N VAL A 473 1.68 -8.95 14.62
CA VAL A 473 1.85 -10.32 14.09
C VAL A 473 3.18 -10.92 14.53
N LEU A 474 4.28 -10.16 14.46
CA LEU A 474 5.60 -10.62 14.92
C LEU A 474 5.61 -10.97 16.42
N LEU A 475 4.91 -10.18 17.25
CA LEU A 475 4.75 -10.48 18.67
C LEU A 475 3.96 -11.78 18.87
N LYS A 476 2.81 -11.93 18.22
CA LYS A 476 1.99 -13.15 18.31
C LYS A 476 2.76 -14.40 17.92
N GLU A 477 3.51 -14.34 16.81
CA GLU A 477 4.33 -15.46 16.34
C GLU A 477 5.49 -15.77 17.28
N ALA A 478 6.14 -14.76 17.84
CA ALA A 478 7.21 -14.96 18.82
C ALA A 478 6.69 -15.62 20.12
N LEU A 479 5.41 -15.43 20.45
CA LEU A 479 4.76 -16.02 21.62
C LEU A 479 4.13 -17.39 21.34
N ALA A 480 4.10 -17.87 20.10
CA ALA A 480 3.42 -19.11 19.74
C ALA A 480 4.01 -20.35 20.43
N ASP A 481 5.32 -20.32 20.72
CA ASP A 481 6.04 -21.40 21.41
C ASP A 481 5.98 -21.29 22.95
N TYR A 482 5.31 -20.27 23.50
CA TYR A 482 5.22 -20.00 24.94
C TYR A 482 3.89 -20.46 25.55
N ASP A 483 3.83 -20.53 26.89
CA ASP A 483 2.65 -21.00 27.61
C ASP A 483 1.39 -20.12 27.31
N PRO A 484 0.17 -20.72 27.30
CA PRO A 484 -1.08 -20.02 26.99
C PRO A 484 -1.35 -18.69 27.74
N PRO A 485 -0.95 -18.51 29.03
CA PRO A 485 -1.19 -17.26 29.73
C PRO A 485 -0.48 -16.03 29.14
N LEU A 486 0.73 -16.17 28.57
CA LEU A 486 1.41 -15.03 27.92
C LEU A 486 0.68 -14.59 26.66
N ILE A 487 0.18 -15.56 25.90
CA ILE A 487 -0.62 -15.31 24.71
C ILE A 487 -1.90 -14.57 25.10
N GLN A 488 -2.59 -15.00 26.18
CA GLN A 488 -3.78 -14.33 26.66
C GLN A 488 -3.51 -12.87 27.07
N ILE A 489 -2.40 -12.60 27.79
CA ILE A 489 -2.06 -11.23 28.18
C ILE A 489 -1.78 -10.35 26.96
N PHE A 490 -1.06 -10.88 25.97
CA PHE A 490 -0.86 -10.19 24.69
C PHE A 490 -2.20 -9.86 24.02
N GLU A 491 -3.09 -10.84 23.93
CA GLU A 491 -4.41 -10.67 23.33
C GLU A 491 -5.21 -9.59 24.08
N GLU A 492 -5.31 -9.66 25.41
CA GLU A 492 -6.01 -8.68 26.24
C GLU A 492 -5.44 -7.26 26.07
N ALA A 493 -4.11 -7.11 26.05
CA ALA A 493 -3.47 -5.81 25.84
C ALA A 493 -3.84 -5.21 24.47
N VAL A 494 -3.75 -6.00 23.40
CA VAL A 494 -4.11 -5.55 22.04
C VAL A 494 -5.59 -5.19 21.95
N GLN A 495 -6.46 -5.99 22.54
CA GLN A 495 -7.91 -5.75 22.54
C GLN A 495 -8.27 -4.44 23.25
N ILE A 496 -7.73 -4.22 24.44
CA ILE A 496 -8.01 -3.02 25.25
C ILE A 496 -7.56 -1.76 24.51
N ASP A 497 -6.32 -1.74 24.01
CA ASP A 497 -5.78 -0.56 23.32
C ASP A 497 -6.45 -0.33 21.97
N PHE A 498 -6.79 -1.39 21.22
CA PHE A 498 -7.54 -1.25 19.96
C PHE A 498 -8.94 -0.69 20.21
N ALA A 499 -9.70 -1.27 21.15
CA ALA A 499 -11.05 -0.80 21.47
C ALA A 499 -11.04 0.66 21.93
N ARG A 500 -10.13 1.00 22.85
CA ARG A 500 -9.96 2.39 23.33
C ARG A 500 -9.62 3.35 22.19
N SER A 501 -8.73 2.93 21.28
CA SER A 501 -8.20 3.77 20.21
C SER A 501 -9.16 3.98 19.05
N PHE A 502 -9.87 2.93 18.61
CA PHE A 502 -10.64 2.94 17.38
C PHE A 502 -12.16 2.92 17.57
N LEU A 503 -12.65 2.27 18.62
CA LEU A 503 -14.09 2.04 18.80
C LEU A 503 -14.76 3.05 19.76
N SER A 504 -13.96 3.76 20.57
CA SER A 504 -14.48 4.81 21.45
C SER A 504 -15.02 6.00 20.63
N GLY A 505 -16.18 6.55 21.03
CA GLY A 505 -16.72 7.81 20.48
C GLY A 505 -17.85 7.67 19.45
N GLY A 506 -18.38 6.47 19.20
CA GLY A 506 -19.54 6.26 18.33
C GLY A 506 -19.31 6.77 16.90
N GLU A 507 -20.19 7.64 16.41
CA GLU A 507 -20.08 8.23 15.06
C GLU A 507 -18.81 9.09 14.85
N GLU A 508 -18.24 9.64 15.92
CA GLU A 508 -16.98 10.42 15.89
C GLU A 508 -15.75 9.55 16.19
N SER A 509 -15.93 8.23 16.24
CA SER A 509 -14.83 7.30 16.49
C SER A 509 -13.76 7.39 15.40
N VAL A 510 -12.54 7.00 15.76
CA VAL A 510 -11.43 6.96 14.80
C VAL A 510 -11.72 5.93 13.71
N ALA A 511 -12.47 4.87 14.02
CA ALA A 511 -12.94 3.90 13.04
C ALA A 511 -13.76 4.55 11.94
N THR A 512 -14.74 5.38 12.29
CA THR A 512 -15.54 6.09 11.28
C THR A 512 -14.69 7.11 10.55
N LEU A 513 -13.90 7.94 11.24
CA LEU A 513 -13.06 8.98 10.63
C LEU A 513 -12.00 8.43 9.66
N HIS A 514 -11.39 7.28 9.97
CA HIS A 514 -10.31 6.65 9.22
C HIS A 514 -10.66 5.20 8.83
N PRO A 515 -11.67 4.98 7.96
CA PRO A 515 -12.25 3.65 7.74
C PRO A 515 -11.25 2.68 7.09
N LEU A 516 -10.45 3.15 6.14
CA LEU A 516 -9.44 2.34 5.46
C LEU A 516 -8.38 1.79 6.43
N GLU A 517 -7.86 2.66 7.29
CA GLU A 517 -6.87 2.31 8.30
C GLU A 517 -7.45 1.40 9.39
N PHE A 518 -8.67 1.70 9.83
CA PHE A 518 -9.41 0.85 10.76
C PHE A 518 -9.63 -0.56 10.20
N CYS A 519 -10.09 -0.69 8.96
CA CYS A 519 -10.29 -1.99 8.31
C CYS A 519 -9.01 -2.83 8.26
N SER A 520 -7.85 -2.20 8.03
CA SER A 520 -6.57 -2.90 8.04
C SER A 520 -6.22 -3.42 9.44
N LEU A 521 -6.39 -2.60 10.49
CA LEU A 521 -6.13 -3.07 11.85
C LEU A 521 -7.19 -4.04 12.37
N LEU A 522 -8.47 -3.87 12.04
CA LEU A 522 -9.56 -4.76 12.45
C LEU A 522 -9.27 -6.19 12.02
N VAL A 523 -8.87 -6.38 10.75
CA VAL A 523 -8.49 -7.69 10.23
C VAL A 523 -7.23 -8.21 10.91
N THR A 524 -6.25 -7.34 11.19
CA THR A 524 -5.03 -7.79 11.89
C THR A 524 -5.35 -8.26 13.31
N VAL A 525 -6.10 -7.46 14.06
CA VAL A 525 -6.49 -7.75 15.44
C VAL A 525 -7.30 -9.04 15.49
N SER A 526 -8.28 -9.25 14.60
CA SER A 526 -9.03 -10.51 14.58
C SER A 526 -8.20 -11.76 14.28
N ASN A 527 -7.03 -11.62 13.63
CA ASN A 527 -6.10 -12.73 13.42
C ASN A 527 -5.18 -12.95 14.63
N VAL A 528 -4.69 -11.88 15.26
CA VAL A 528 -3.78 -12.01 16.41
C VAL A 528 -4.52 -12.26 17.73
N THR A 529 -5.82 -11.91 17.81
CA THR A 529 -6.73 -12.13 18.95
C THR A 529 -8.03 -12.84 18.50
N PRO A 530 -7.96 -14.13 18.12
CA PRO A 530 -9.05 -14.83 17.45
C PRO A 530 -10.33 -15.00 18.28
N ASN A 531 -10.23 -14.93 19.61
CA ASN A 531 -11.37 -15.06 20.52
C ASN A 531 -12.05 -13.72 20.84
N TRP A 532 -11.47 -12.61 20.38
CA TRP A 532 -12.01 -11.30 20.66
C TRP A 532 -13.21 -10.98 19.78
N LYS A 533 -14.25 -10.42 20.40
CA LYS A 533 -15.47 -9.98 19.73
C LYS A 533 -15.64 -8.48 19.86
N VAL A 534 -16.03 -7.85 18.76
CA VAL A 534 -16.58 -6.49 18.75
C VAL A 534 -18.09 -6.59 18.91
N ASP A 535 -18.71 -5.66 19.63
CA ASP A 535 -20.16 -5.64 19.73
C ASP A 535 -20.81 -5.50 18.32
N PRO A 536 -21.77 -6.35 17.94
CA PRO A 536 -22.41 -6.26 16.62
C PRO A 536 -23.05 -4.90 16.31
N SER A 537 -23.54 -4.19 17.34
CA SER A 537 -24.11 -2.84 17.15
C SER A 537 -23.03 -1.83 16.74
N THR A 538 -21.83 -1.90 17.32
CA THR A 538 -20.70 -1.05 16.93
C THR A 538 -20.30 -1.26 15.46
N LEU A 539 -20.32 -2.51 14.97
CA LEU A 539 -20.05 -2.79 13.56
C LEU A 539 -21.16 -2.30 12.62
N LEU A 540 -22.43 -2.38 13.06
CA LEU A 540 -23.56 -1.84 12.30
C LEU A 540 -23.52 -0.30 12.23
N GLU A 541 -23.22 0.38 13.35
CA GLU A 541 -23.02 1.83 13.39
C GLU A 541 -21.89 2.26 12.45
N PHE A 542 -20.75 1.55 12.51
CA PHE A 542 -19.64 1.77 11.58
C PHE A 542 -20.09 1.58 10.12
N TRP A 543 -20.79 0.47 9.81
CA TRP A 543 -21.28 0.19 8.46
C TRP A 543 -22.23 1.27 7.95
N GLN A 544 -23.16 1.73 8.78
CA GLN A 544 -24.11 2.80 8.44
C GLN A 544 -23.37 4.12 8.18
N ALA A 545 -22.40 4.47 9.03
CA ALA A 545 -21.59 5.67 8.85
C ALA A 545 -20.79 5.64 7.54
N VAL A 546 -20.16 4.52 7.17
CA VAL A 546 -19.37 4.45 5.93
C VAL A 546 -20.23 4.30 4.66
N SER A 547 -21.42 3.69 4.78
CA SER A 547 -22.36 3.51 3.66
C SER A 547 -23.11 4.80 3.32
N SER A 548 -23.33 5.67 4.32
CA SER A 548 -23.98 6.97 4.13
C SER A 548 -23.02 8.08 3.69
N ARG A 549 -21.70 7.84 3.75
CA ARG A 549 -20.70 8.81 3.28
C ARG A 549 -20.88 9.13 1.81
N GLN A 550 -21.06 10.41 1.51
CA GLN A 550 -20.99 10.89 0.14
C GLN A 550 -19.62 10.55 -0.46
N ALA A 551 -19.64 10.20 -1.74
CA ALA A 551 -18.43 10.02 -2.50
C ALA A 551 -17.62 11.34 -2.55
N PRO A 552 -16.29 11.28 -2.70
CA PRO A 552 -15.49 12.46 -2.97
C PRO A 552 -16.03 13.23 -4.19
N VAL A 553 -15.79 14.54 -4.22
CA VAL A 553 -16.28 15.45 -5.29
C VAL A 553 -15.93 14.90 -6.68
N ASN A 554 -16.94 14.80 -7.55
CA ASN A 554 -16.88 14.27 -8.93
C ASN A 554 -16.73 12.74 -9.09
N GLU A 555 -16.99 11.95 -8.04
CA GLU A 555 -16.90 10.48 -8.11
C GLU A 555 -18.18 9.80 -7.61
N THR A 556 -18.45 8.57 -8.06
CA THR A 556 -19.60 7.79 -7.59
C THR A 556 -19.13 6.59 -6.77
N ARG A 557 -18.99 6.75 -5.45
CA ARG A 557 -18.84 5.62 -4.53
C ARG A 557 -20.21 4.96 -4.35
N LYS A 558 -20.52 3.97 -5.20
CA LYS A 558 -21.79 3.22 -5.10
C LYS A 558 -21.83 2.22 -3.94
N PHE A 559 -20.68 1.67 -3.57
CA PHE A 559 -20.58 0.65 -2.54
C PHE A 559 -19.23 0.73 -1.83
N PRO A 560 -19.18 0.78 -0.48
CA PRO A 560 -17.95 0.83 0.30
C PRO A 560 -17.27 -0.55 0.33
N TYR A 561 -16.69 -0.95 -0.80
CA TYR A 561 -16.18 -2.31 -1.02
C TYR A 561 -15.13 -2.75 -0.01
N PHE A 562 -14.12 -1.92 0.29
CA PHE A 562 -13.07 -2.29 1.25
C PHE A 562 -13.61 -2.50 2.66
N GLU A 563 -14.50 -1.63 3.11
CA GLU A 563 -15.15 -1.76 4.41
C GLU A 563 -16.01 -3.03 4.47
N ALA A 564 -16.77 -3.30 3.41
CA ALA A 564 -17.63 -4.46 3.30
C ALA A 564 -16.85 -5.77 3.43
N VAL A 565 -15.77 -5.93 2.66
CA VAL A 565 -14.96 -7.16 2.72
C VAL A 565 -14.25 -7.32 4.06
N SER A 566 -13.77 -6.22 4.67
CA SER A 566 -13.11 -6.28 5.98
C SER A 566 -14.07 -6.62 7.12
N ILE A 567 -15.29 -6.08 7.12
CA ILE A 567 -16.33 -6.45 8.10
C ILE A 567 -16.70 -7.92 7.94
N VAL A 568 -17.02 -8.38 6.72
CA VAL A 568 -17.41 -9.77 6.49
C VAL A 568 -16.26 -10.73 6.84
N TYR A 569 -15.01 -10.34 6.55
CA TYR A 569 -13.83 -11.10 6.94
C TYR A 569 -13.68 -11.18 8.47
N PHE A 570 -13.94 -10.09 9.19
CA PHE A 570 -13.94 -10.08 10.65
C PHE A 570 -15.03 -11.00 11.22
N CYS A 571 -16.25 -10.90 10.71
CA CYS A 571 -17.41 -11.64 11.21
C CYS A 571 -17.27 -13.17 11.05
N LYS A 572 -16.55 -13.64 10.02
CA LYS A 572 -16.40 -15.08 9.70
C LYS A 572 -17.75 -15.81 9.78
N TYR A 573 -17.78 -17.01 10.34
CA TYR A 573 -18.98 -17.83 10.58
C TYR A 573 -19.65 -17.58 11.94
N ASP A 574 -19.23 -16.57 12.70
CA ASP A 574 -19.74 -16.37 14.06
C ASP A 574 -21.21 -15.90 14.02
N PRO A 575 -22.17 -16.65 14.61
CA PRO A 575 -23.60 -16.35 14.55
C PRO A 575 -23.98 -14.98 15.13
N ASP A 576 -23.20 -14.44 16.07
CA ASP A 576 -23.48 -13.13 16.68
C ASP A 576 -23.47 -12.00 15.63
N TYR A 577 -22.84 -12.23 14.49
CA TYR A 577 -22.74 -11.29 13.38
C TYR A 577 -23.64 -11.61 12.17
N ASP A 578 -24.60 -12.53 12.29
CA ASP A 578 -25.52 -12.86 11.18
C ASP A 578 -26.21 -11.60 10.62
N ARG A 579 -26.73 -10.76 11.51
CA ARG A 579 -27.37 -9.49 11.15
C ARG A 579 -26.41 -8.52 10.43
N VAL A 580 -25.15 -8.48 10.84
CA VAL A 580 -24.13 -7.61 10.21
C VAL A 580 -23.86 -8.09 8.78
N ARG A 581 -23.67 -9.39 8.59
CA ARG A 581 -23.47 -10.00 7.27
C ARG A 581 -24.68 -9.77 6.36
N GLU A 582 -25.89 -9.94 6.88
CA GLU A 582 -27.14 -9.68 6.15
C GLU A 582 -27.25 -8.23 5.70
N GLU A 583 -26.99 -7.26 6.57
CA GLU A 583 -27.07 -5.83 6.23
C GLU A 583 -26.08 -5.45 5.13
N VAL A 584 -24.84 -5.95 5.22
CA VAL A 584 -23.81 -5.72 4.18
C VAL A 584 -24.21 -6.36 2.86
N ALA A 585 -24.73 -7.60 2.88
CA ALA A 585 -25.20 -8.29 1.67
C ALA A 585 -26.41 -7.59 1.03
N ASN A 586 -27.39 -7.16 1.83
CA ASN A 586 -28.58 -6.44 1.36
C ASN A 586 -28.22 -5.08 0.76
N SER A 587 -27.23 -4.38 1.34
CA SER A 587 -26.70 -3.13 0.80
C SER A 587 -26.09 -3.35 -0.59
N LEU A 588 -25.36 -4.45 -0.79
CA LEU A 588 -24.82 -4.80 -2.11
C LEU A 588 -25.93 -5.11 -3.12
N VAL A 589 -26.95 -5.89 -2.73
CA VAL A 589 -28.11 -6.17 -3.59
C VAL A 589 -28.79 -4.86 -4.02
N THR A 590 -28.99 -3.94 -3.08
CA THR A 590 -29.57 -2.63 -3.35
C THR A 590 -28.73 -1.85 -4.35
N ALA A 591 -27.41 -1.79 -4.16
CA ALA A 591 -26.51 -1.09 -5.07
C ALA A 591 -26.41 -1.76 -6.46
N LEU A 592 -26.56 -3.09 -6.56
CA LEU A 592 -26.61 -3.84 -7.82
C LEU A 592 -27.92 -3.66 -8.59
N SER A 593 -29.00 -3.25 -7.90
CA SER A 593 -30.29 -2.96 -8.55
C SER A 593 -30.26 -1.67 -9.39
N GLU A 594 -29.27 -0.81 -9.15
CA GLU A 594 -29.07 0.39 -9.95
C GLU A 594 -28.62 0.07 -11.38
N PRO A 595 -28.86 0.99 -12.35
CA PRO A 595 -28.43 0.78 -13.73
C PRO A 595 -26.92 0.56 -13.87
N HIS A 596 -26.56 -0.34 -14.79
CA HIS A 596 -25.19 -0.60 -15.23
C HIS A 596 -24.21 -1.01 -14.12
N PRO A 597 -24.55 -1.96 -13.23
CA PRO A 597 -23.71 -2.29 -12.07
C PRO A 597 -22.31 -2.77 -12.46
N ARG A 598 -22.19 -3.49 -13.59
CA ARG A 598 -20.90 -3.98 -14.13
C ARG A 598 -19.95 -2.89 -14.63
N PHE A 599 -20.37 -1.62 -14.66
CA PHE A 599 -19.49 -0.51 -15.07
C PHE A 599 -18.69 0.00 -13.87
N HIS A 600 -19.16 -0.26 -12.65
CA HIS A 600 -18.56 0.23 -11.41
C HIS A 600 -17.59 -0.79 -10.83
N ALA A 601 -16.36 -0.35 -10.54
CA ALA A 601 -15.33 -1.22 -9.99
C ALA A 601 -15.74 -1.77 -8.61
N SER A 602 -16.31 -0.94 -7.73
CA SER A 602 -16.70 -1.38 -6.39
C SER A 602 -17.72 -2.53 -6.40
N LEU A 603 -18.74 -2.43 -7.26
CA LEU A 603 -19.78 -3.44 -7.41
C LEU A 603 -19.25 -4.72 -8.07
N THR A 604 -18.40 -4.57 -9.09
CA THR A 604 -17.81 -5.72 -9.78
C THR A 604 -16.85 -6.48 -8.86
N LEU A 605 -15.99 -5.78 -8.13
CA LEU A 605 -15.10 -6.39 -7.13
C LEU A 605 -15.92 -7.08 -6.03
N ALA A 606 -16.91 -6.39 -5.46
CA ALA A 606 -17.79 -6.93 -4.42
C ALA A 606 -18.52 -8.20 -4.89
N LEU A 607 -19.09 -8.18 -6.09
CA LEU A 607 -19.79 -9.33 -6.68
C LEU A 607 -18.89 -10.57 -6.69
N PHE A 608 -17.69 -10.46 -7.26
CA PHE A 608 -16.78 -11.61 -7.38
C PHE A 608 -16.30 -12.12 -6.02
N ASP A 609 -15.88 -11.24 -5.13
CA ASP A 609 -15.41 -11.68 -3.81
C ASP A 609 -16.54 -12.25 -2.95
N PHE A 610 -17.74 -11.66 -2.97
CA PHE A 610 -18.87 -12.15 -2.18
C PHE A 610 -19.38 -13.50 -2.69
N MET A 611 -19.29 -13.78 -4.00
CA MET A 611 -19.59 -15.12 -4.51
C MET A 611 -18.60 -16.16 -3.96
N SER A 612 -17.31 -15.82 -3.90
CA SER A 612 -16.27 -16.68 -3.32
C SER A 612 -16.22 -16.68 -1.79
N CYS A 613 -16.97 -15.79 -1.14
CA CYS A 613 -16.95 -15.65 0.31
C CYS A 613 -17.60 -16.87 0.96
N PRO A 614 -16.86 -17.60 1.82
CA PRO A 614 -17.39 -18.76 2.52
C PRO A 614 -18.38 -18.37 3.62
N PHE A 615 -18.31 -17.13 4.11
CA PHE A 615 -19.10 -16.63 5.25
C PHE A 615 -20.51 -16.15 4.89
N LEU A 616 -20.87 -16.15 3.61
CA LEU A 616 -22.20 -15.77 3.14
C LEU A 616 -23.04 -17.01 2.81
N ALA A 617 -24.31 -16.98 3.19
CA ALA A 617 -25.24 -18.07 2.90
C ALA A 617 -25.52 -18.18 1.39
N GLU A 618 -25.79 -19.39 0.91
CA GLU A 618 -26.11 -19.64 -0.49
C GLU A 618 -27.36 -18.89 -0.97
N SER A 619 -28.32 -18.60 -0.09
CA SER A 619 -29.48 -17.76 -0.37
C SER A 619 -29.07 -16.32 -0.71
N GLN A 620 -28.16 -15.73 0.07
CA GLN A 620 -27.62 -14.39 -0.13
C GLN A 620 -26.84 -14.32 -1.45
N LYS A 621 -25.98 -15.33 -1.72
CA LYS A 621 -25.24 -15.40 -2.98
C LYS A 621 -26.16 -15.46 -4.19
N ARG A 622 -27.24 -16.27 -4.12
CA ARG A 622 -28.26 -16.34 -5.17
C ARG A 622 -28.96 -15.01 -5.40
N GLN A 623 -29.29 -14.27 -4.33
CA GLN A 623 -29.92 -12.96 -4.44
C GLN A 623 -29.00 -11.93 -5.11
N ILE A 624 -27.74 -11.85 -4.66
CA ILE A 624 -26.71 -10.97 -5.24
C ILE A 624 -26.49 -11.28 -6.73
N ALA A 625 -26.27 -12.55 -7.08
CA ALA A 625 -26.02 -12.95 -8.47
C ALA A 625 -27.24 -12.71 -9.37
N SER A 626 -28.44 -12.98 -8.87
CA SER A 626 -29.68 -12.77 -9.62
C SER A 626 -29.91 -11.30 -9.95
N GLU A 627 -29.71 -10.40 -8.97
CA GLU A 627 -29.87 -8.96 -9.19
C GLU A 627 -28.77 -8.42 -10.12
N ALA A 628 -27.51 -8.84 -9.92
CA ALA A 628 -26.41 -8.45 -10.81
C ALA A 628 -26.68 -8.84 -12.27
N TRP A 629 -27.17 -10.07 -12.51
CA TRP A 629 -27.45 -10.56 -13.86
C TRP A 629 -28.63 -9.83 -14.51
N LYS A 630 -29.70 -9.62 -13.75
CA LYS A 630 -30.90 -8.89 -14.17
C LYS A 630 -30.59 -7.46 -14.58
N SER A 631 -29.89 -6.72 -13.72
CA SER A 631 -29.53 -5.32 -13.97
C SER A 631 -28.48 -5.14 -15.07
N THR A 632 -27.62 -6.14 -15.28
CA THR A 632 -26.57 -6.09 -16.32
C THR A 632 -27.10 -6.39 -17.71
N PHE A 633 -27.92 -7.44 -17.85
CA PHE A 633 -28.34 -7.95 -19.16
C PHE A 633 -29.79 -7.61 -19.51
N MET A 634 -30.53 -6.93 -18.63
CA MET A 634 -31.95 -6.61 -18.79
C MET A 634 -32.82 -7.86 -19.07
N VAL A 635 -32.35 -9.02 -18.61
CA VAL A 635 -33.09 -10.29 -18.70
C VAL A 635 -33.62 -10.61 -17.31
N PRO A 636 -34.93 -10.86 -17.12
CA PRO A 636 -35.44 -11.38 -15.85
C PRO A 636 -34.63 -12.63 -15.45
N SER A 637 -34.40 -12.89 -14.16
CA SER A 637 -33.54 -13.98 -13.66
C SER A 637 -33.97 -15.41 -14.03
N ALA A 638 -34.86 -15.56 -15.01
CA ALA A 638 -35.55 -16.76 -15.46
C ALA A 638 -34.75 -17.64 -16.45
N LYS A 639 -33.43 -17.47 -16.58
CA LYS A 639 -32.55 -18.55 -17.07
C LYS A 639 -31.77 -19.12 -15.88
N GLY A 640 -32.48 -19.84 -15.01
CA GLY A 640 -31.94 -20.40 -13.77
C GLY A 640 -30.61 -21.16 -13.92
N ASN A 641 -30.33 -21.73 -15.10
CA ASN A 641 -29.04 -22.36 -15.40
C ASN A 641 -27.86 -21.38 -15.41
N LYS A 642 -27.94 -20.22 -16.08
CA LYS A 642 -26.78 -19.30 -16.21
C LYS A 642 -26.37 -18.68 -14.88
N VAL A 643 -27.33 -18.24 -14.07
CA VAL A 643 -27.06 -17.68 -12.74
C VAL A 643 -26.48 -18.75 -11.83
N SER A 644 -27.02 -19.97 -11.88
CA SER A 644 -26.51 -21.09 -11.08
C SER A 644 -25.10 -21.49 -11.53
N GLU A 645 -24.83 -21.56 -12.83
CA GLU A 645 -23.49 -21.79 -13.40
C GLU A 645 -22.51 -20.69 -12.98
N PHE A 646 -22.94 -19.42 -13.02
CA PHE A 646 -22.13 -18.29 -12.57
C PHE A 646 -21.75 -18.42 -11.10
N ILE A 647 -22.72 -18.72 -10.22
CA ILE A 647 -22.46 -18.95 -8.78
C ILE A 647 -21.50 -20.13 -8.61
N THR A 648 -21.81 -21.30 -9.18
CA THR A 648 -20.96 -22.49 -9.06
C THR A 648 -19.52 -22.21 -9.50
N PHE A 649 -19.35 -21.51 -10.63
CA PHE A 649 -18.02 -21.15 -11.09
C PHE A 649 -17.34 -20.15 -10.17
N THR A 650 -17.96 -19.00 -9.90
CA THR A 650 -17.35 -17.89 -9.16
C THR A 650 -17.09 -18.23 -7.70
N SER A 651 -17.95 -19.03 -7.07
CA SER A 651 -17.78 -19.50 -5.68
C SER A 651 -16.64 -20.50 -5.51
N SER A 652 -16.30 -21.27 -6.56
CA SER A 652 -15.23 -22.27 -6.50
C SER A 652 -13.81 -21.69 -6.58
N LYS A 653 -13.66 -20.36 -6.54
CA LYS A 653 -12.42 -19.66 -6.88
C LYS A 653 -12.19 -18.41 -6.01
N THR A 654 -10.95 -18.17 -5.58
CA THR A 654 -10.53 -16.94 -4.84
C THR A 654 -10.21 -15.77 -5.78
N TRP A 655 -10.75 -14.57 -5.57
CA TRP A 655 -10.69 -13.45 -6.53
C TRP A 655 -9.70 -12.35 -6.14
N PHE A 656 -10.14 -11.35 -5.38
CA PHE A 656 -9.29 -10.24 -4.95
C PHE A 656 -9.03 -10.29 -3.44
N VAL A 657 -9.93 -10.91 -2.69
CA VAL A 657 -9.78 -11.19 -1.25
C VAL A 657 -9.50 -12.67 -1.04
N ASP A 658 -8.50 -12.95 -0.22
CA ASP A 658 -8.27 -14.29 0.33
C ASP A 658 -9.18 -14.48 1.55
N TRP A 659 -10.08 -15.46 1.51
CA TRP A 659 -11.02 -15.72 2.60
C TRP A 659 -10.56 -16.84 3.53
N GLU A 660 -9.40 -17.45 3.29
CA GLU A 660 -8.87 -18.51 4.15
C GLU A 660 -8.61 -17.98 5.56
N SER A 661 -8.99 -18.76 6.59
CA SER A 661 -8.94 -18.33 8.00
C SER A 661 -7.53 -18.06 8.52
N GLU A 662 -6.54 -18.69 7.88
CA GLU A 662 -5.11 -18.48 8.08
C GLU A 662 -4.53 -17.74 6.88
N ILE A 663 -5.11 -16.59 6.49
CA ILE A 663 -4.31 -15.65 5.69
C ILE A 663 -2.98 -15.56 6.42
N ASN A 664 -1.90 -15.83 5.70
CA ASN A 664 -0.58 -15.53 6.20
C ASN A 664 -0.48 -13.99 6.22
N VAL A 665 -1.10 -13.36 7.24
CA VAL A 665 -1.26 -11.92 7.40
C VAL A 665 0.12 -11.28 7.38
N ARG A 666 1.10 -11.98 7.98
CA ARG A 666 2.52 -11.71 7.82
C ARG A 666 2.89 -11.58 6.36
N ARG A 667 2.74 -12.62 5.55
CA ARG A 667 3.08 -12.59 4.12
C ARG A 667 2.31 -11.53 3.35
N ALA A 668 1.04 -11.28 3.63
CA ALA A 668 0.24 -10.24 2.97
C ALA A 668 0.79 -8.82 3.29
N LEU A 669 1.04 -8.52 4.57
CA LEU A 669 1.60 -7.25 5.01
C LEU A 669 3.05 -7.03 4.53
N PHE A 670 3.90 -8.05 4.64
CA PHE A 670 5.27 -7.99 4.15
C PHE A 670 5.32 -7.84 2.63
N LYS A 671 4.43 -8.54 1.90
CA LYS A 671 4.30 -8.38 0.44
C LYS A 671 3.87 -6.98 0.06
N LYS A 672 2.89 -6.40 0.75
CA LYS A 672 2.46 -5.02 0.54
C LYS A 672 3.67 -4.07 0.66
N GLU A 673 4.51 -4.23 1.69
CA GLU A 673 5.73 -3.42 1.84
C GLU A 673 6.74 -3.60 0.68
N LEU A 674 6.90 -4.81 0.14
CA LEU A 674 7.78 -5.05 -1.01
C LEU A 674 7.24 -4.45 -2.31
N ARG A 675 5.91 -4.33 -2.44
CA ARG A 675 5.23 -3.69 -3.56
C ARG A 675 5.23 -2.17 -3.50
N ALA A 676 5.59 -1.59 -2.36
CA ALA A 676 5.73 -0.15 -2.17
C ALA A 676 6.83 0.39 -3.11
N SER A 677 6.43 0.68 -4.35
CA SER A 677 7.21 1.40 -5.37
C SER A 677 7.20 2.91 -5.11
N TYR A 678 6.74 3.30 -3.91
CA TYR A 678 6.56 4.64 -3.37
C TYR A 678 7.15 4.73 -1.96
#